data_AF-A0A0F6YHZ4-F1
#
_entry.id   AF-A0A0F6YHZ4-F1
#
_cell.length_a   1.000
_cell.length_b   1.000
_cell.length_c   1.000
_cell.angle_alpha   90.00
_cell.angle_beta   90.00
_cell.angle_gamma   90.00
#
_symmetry.space_group_name_H-M   'P 1'
#
loop_
_entity.id
_entity.type
_entity.pdbx_description
1 polymer ?
#
loop_
_entity_poly.entity_id
_entity_poly.type
_entity_poly.pdbx_seq_one_letter_code
_entity_poly.pdbx_strand_id
1 'polypeptide(L)'
;MHVEATDQGTRIRARAGAHGAEVTLPGVLAEADVERVALSGGASVALVRGRGEGGRVAALIVVRRGRPEISWTGRLDMRGDPGERTSDVLDVSDRTGDGVPDVVVGQAREGVGLCGEPAAMLYPRALDPASGALRPVVLRRVGAGEEVAVTATTESPGPTGAPVVRALRAVGASSALGVDEDARALGPPNALVDGREETYWAEGRGGAGDGELVSLRFGAGMPIRAVAITAARAESVRAPRALWIVGDAGPRLRVTLPERFEGRAWIVPPAPLAWSCFAVVLADPGGDAGARTGIAEIEAFTDVDFGAGMDALVSELVRDGEGGDRATQWLGRLGERAVVALDGAWERLGARGRVRAVRVASEVAGAGSEPALALLARAAADENEEVRAAALGALVERRAEGRIADLAALAGAAGEDAAARLERSERAFPIAPLLDAVRAEGGSERPRLRAALARGVALGGDAARGEIEAAELSVAARASLALGLAENEATRAAAAPLVERAAAEASTFADRWRTARAAAHVERSAGVEATMQTWAREAEEWMLRSAAVDALGAGSVDVLRERALSDAYPRVRIAAVEQLARHGALESATASAVARDRWPMVRVAVLDASVAAEGGRERARAALDDDAQLVRRRAIEHLTRLRDRGAWPAIEQRLRDTREWPMVIDAALAYVSELCVAGAGEALVEVIRRGAREGAWEPNVENAGLALRVLTRLGGAALEDGRTVAMRGGESLRAAVEASRTSTEETCAAGPE
;
A
#
# COMPACT_ATOMS: atom_id res chain seq x y z
N MET A 1 -63.06 7.24 22.90
CA MET A 1 -62.31 6.37 21.97
C MET A 1 -61.70 5.23 22.76
N HIS A 2 -61.52 4.05 22.17
CA HIS A 2 -60.88 2.90 22.82
C HIS A 2 -59.76 2.38 21.92
N VAL A 3 -58.56 2.19 22.48
CA VAL A 3 -57.40 1.61 21.80
C VAL A 3 -57.11 0.27 22.47
N GLU A 4 -57.07 -0.82 21.71
CA GLU A 4 -56.92 -2.19 22.21
C GLU A 4 -55.80 -2.91 21.44
N ALA A 5 -54.81 -3.46 22.13
CA ALA A 5 -53.80 -4.31 21.53
C ALA A 5 -54.41 -5.69 21.19
N THR A 6 -54.10 -6.23 20.01
CA THR A 6 -54.54 -7.56 19.57
C THR A 6 -53.37 -8.31 18.93
N ASP A 7 -53.50 -9.63 18.79
CA ASP A 7 -52.49 -10.48 18.14
C ASP A 7 -52.20 -10.09 16.67
N GLN A 8 -53.10 -9.31 16.05
CA GLN A 8 -52.96 -8.83 14.66
C GLN A 8 -52.51 -7.37 14.55
N GLY A 9 -52.18 -6.71 15.68
CA GLY A 9 -51.82 -5.30 15.75
C GLY A 9 -52.74 -4.51 16.68
N THR A 10 -52.70 -3.18 16.60
CA THR A 10 -53.47 -2.34 17.55
C THR A 10 -54.77 -1.87 16.93
N ARG A 11 -55.88 -2.30 17.52
CA ARG A 11 -57.23 -1.98 17.10
C ARG A 11 -57.69 -0.68 17.74
N ILE A 12 -58.01 0.31 16.93
CA ILE A 12 -58.60 1.58 17.35
C ILE A 12 -60.10 1.52 17.08
N ARG A 13 -60.91 1.68 18.13
CA ARG A 13 -62.37 1.80 18.08
C ARG A 13 -62.81 3.21 18.45
N ALA A 14 -63.40 3.92 17.49
CA ALA A 14 -64.13 5.16 17.72
C ALA A 14 -65.62 4.87 17.88
N ARG A 15 -66.29 5.51 18.84
CA ARG A 15 -67.76 5.45 19.00
C ARG A 15 -68.32 6.86 19.17
N ALA A 16 -69.42 7.15 18.48
CA ALA A 16 -70.24 8.33 18.70
C ALA A 16 -71.72 7.90 18.65
N GLY A 17 -72.42 7.98 19.79
CA GLY A 17 -73.76 7.41 19.93
C GLY A 17 -73.80 5.91 19.63
N ALA A 18 -74.75 5.49 18.78
CA ALA A 18 -74.91 4.10 18.32
C ALA A 18 -73.96 3.70 17.18
N HIS A 19 -73.13 4.63 16.68
CA HIS A 19 -72.26 4.42 15.53
C HIS A 19 -70.80 4.25 15.97
N GLY A 20 -70.07 3.36 15.30
CA GLY A 20 -68.66 3.12 15.56
C GLY A 20 -67.86 2.90 14.29
N ALA A 21 -66.56 3.16 14.38
CA ALA A 21 -65.58 2.89 13.34
C ALA A 21 -64.38 2.19 13.97
N GLU A 22 -63.80 1.24 13.22
CA GLU A 22 -62.71 0.41 13.69
C GLU A 22 -61.60 0.35 12.64
N VAL A 23 -60.34 0.50 13.05
CA VAL A 23 -59.16 0.25 12.22
C VAL A 23 -58.10 -0.48 13.01
N THR A 24 -57.40 -1.41 12.36
CA THR A 24 -56.22 -2.07 12.93
C THR A 24 -54.98 -1.41 12.37
N LEU A 25 -54.17 -0.79 13.24
CA LEU A 25 -52.86 -0.27 12.87
C LEU A 25 -51.81 -1.38 12.92
N PRO A 26 -50.81 -1.34 12.02
CA PRO A 26 -49.75 -2.35 11.97
C PRO A 26 -48.88 -2.29 13.24
N GLY A 27 -48.73 -3.45 13.89
CA GLY A 27 -47.92 -3.62 15.11
C GLY A 27 -48.69 -3.39 16.43
N VAL A 28 -48.13 -3.92 17.51
CA VAL A 28 -48.64 -3.72 18.87
C VAL A 28 -48.07 -2.41 19.42
N LEU A 29 -48.94 -1.46 19.75
CA LEU A 29 -48.58 -0.18 20.34
C LEU A 29 -48.31 -0.37 21.83
N ALA A 30 -47.11 0.05 22.25
CA ALA A 30 -46.76 0.14 23.66
C ALA A 30 -47.42 1.38 24.29
N GLU A 31 -47.55 2.45 23.51
CA GLU A 31 -48.12 3.73 23.93
C GLU A 31 -49.01 4.30 22.82
N ALA A 32 -50.14 4.91 23.19
CA ALA A 32 -51.03 5.61 22.29
C ALA A 32 -51.58 6.89 22.94
N ASP A 33 -51.52 7.99 22.21
CA ASP A 33 -52.08 9.28 22.57
C ASP A 33 -53.26 9.62 21.65
N VAL A 34 -54.29 10.25 22.20
CA VAL A 34 -55.49 10.67 21.47
C VAL A 34 -55.71 12.16 21.69
N GLU A 35 -55.42 12.92 20.66
CA GLU A 35 -55.57 14.38 20.65
C GLU A 35 -56.87 14.75 19.92
N ARG A 36 -57.65 15.68 20.51
CA ARG A 36 -58.79 16.29 19.82
C ARG A 36 -58.35 17.62 19.22
N VAL A 37 -58.42 17.74 17.90
CA VAL A 37 -58.07 18.97 17.18
C VAL A 37 -59.36 19.67 16.76
N ALA A 38 -59.52 20.92 17.18
CA ALA A 38 -60.59 21.80 16.73
C ALA A 38 -60.18 22.48 15.42
N LEU A 39 -61.03 22.40 14.41
CA LEU A 39 -60.81 22.96 13.07
C LEU A 39 -61.67 24.20 12.86
N SER A 40 -61.37 24.96 11.81
CA SER A 40 -62.17 26.10 11.40
C SER A 40 -63.61 25.66 11.07
N GLY A 41 -64.59 26.52 11.37
CA GLY A 41 -66.01 26.19 11.23
C GLY A 41 -66.60 25.27 12.32
N GLY A 42 -65.87 25.03 13.42
CA GLY A 42 -66.38 24.31 14.59
C GLY A 42 -66.37 22.77 14.46
N ALA A 43 -65.81 22.24 13.38
CA ALA A 43 -65.55 20.82 13.23
C ALA A 43 -64.44 20.38 14.21
N SER A 44 -64.46 19.11 14.62
CA SER A 44 -63.38 18.54 15.42
C SER A 44 -63.04 17.14 14.96
N VAL A 45 -61.74 16.83 14.95
CA VAL A 45 -61.22 15.51 14.63
C VAL A 45 -60.49 14.90 15.81
N ALA A 46 -60.44 13.58 15.82
CA ALA A 46 -59.60 12.83 16.74
C ALA A 46 -58.37 12.33 15.99
N LEU A 47 -57.21 12.63 16.54
CA LEU A 47 -55.92 12.20 16.04
C LEU A 47 -55.33 11.21 17.02
N VAL A 48 -55.11 9.98 16.56
CA VAL A 48 -54.46 8.95 17.36
C VAL A 48 -53.03 8.82 16.87
N ARG A 49 -52.05 8.99 17.78
CA ARG A 49 -50.64 8.71 17.52
C ARG A 49 -50.19 7.60 18.44
N GLY A 50 -49.37 6.68 17.94
CA GLY A 50 -48.89 5.57 18.75
C GLY A 50 -47.46 5.18 18.43
N ARG A 51 -46.79 4.57 19.40
CA ARG A 51 -45.45 3.99 19.27
C ARG A 51 -45.47 2.55 19.78
N GLY A 52 -44.83 1.64 19.06
CA GLY A 52 -44.72 0.24 19.45
C GLY A 52 -43.59 -0.51 18.76
N GLU A 53 -43.59 -1.83 18.83
CA GLU A 53 -42.57 -2.70 18.19
C GLU A 53 -42.51 -2.52 16.67
N GLY A 54 -43.64 -2.15 16.05
CA GLY A 54 -43.74 -1.83 14.62
C GLY A 54 -43.36 -0.39 14.24
N GLY A 55 -42.89 0.43 15.19
CA GLY A 55 -42.58 1.84 15.01
C GLY A 55 -43.73 2.80 15.37
N ARG A 56 -43.67 4.02 14.85
CA ARG A 56 -44.66 5.09 15.02
C ARG A 56 -45.73 5.03 13.94
N VAL A 57 -46.97 5.18 14.36
CA VAL A 57 -48.15 5.16 13.49
C VAL A 57 -49.14 6.24 13.89
N ALA A 58 -50.01 6.62 12.97
CA ALA A 58 -51.10 7.53 13.28
C ALA A 58 -52.39 7.18 12.52
N ALA A 59 -53.52 7.57 13.09
CA ALA A 59 -54.84 7.51 12.49
C ALA A 59 -55.58 8.84 12.67
N LEU A 60 -56.20 9.32 11.61
CA LEU A 60 -57.05 10.51 11.61
C LEU A 60 -58.51 10.08 11.51
N ILE A 61 -59.32 10.50 12.48
CA ILE A 61 -60.72 10.10 12.60
C ILE A 61 -61.60 11.35 12.60
N VAL A 62 -62.52 11.39 11.65
CA VAL A 62 -63.50 12.47 11.47
C VAL A 62 -64.85 12.02 12.01
N VAL A 63 -65.61 12.91 12.64
CA VAL A 63 -66.99 12.61 13.06
C VAL A 63 -67.96 13.38 12.18
N ARG A 64 -68.67 12.69 11.30
CA ARG A 64 -69.61 13.28 10.34
C ARG A 64 -71.04 12.88 10.69
N ARG A 65 -71.91 13.86 10.94
CA ARG A 65 -73.33 13.63 11.30
C ARG A 65 -73.50 12.62 12.45
N GLY A 66 -72.62 12.67 13.45
CA GLY A 66 -72.62 11.74 14.59
C GLY A 66 -72.06 10.35 14.28
N ARG A 67 -71.46 10.10 13.11
CA ARG A 67 -70.79 8.84 12.74
C ARG A 67 -69.28 9.05 12.66
N PRO A 68 -68.46 8.30 13.41
CA PRO A 68 -67.02 8.34 13.25
C PRO A 68 -66.62 7.63 11.95
N GLU A 69 -65.64 8.16 11.22
CA GLU A 69 -65.05 7.59 10.01
C GLU A 69 -63.53 7.73 10.08
N ILE A 70 -62.79 6.70 9.70
CA ILE A 70 -61.32 6.78 9.57
C ILE A 70 -61.01 7.45 8.24
N SER A 71 -60.47 8.66 8.31
CA SER A 71 -60.12 9.45 7.12
C SER A 71 -58.74 9.08 6.58
N TRP A 72 -57.81 8.69 7.46
CA TRP A 72 -56.45 8.32 7.07
C TRP A 72 -55.74 7.50 8.15
N THR A 73 -54.79 6.66 7.72
CA THR A 73 -53.83 5.97 8.58
C THR A 73 -52.46 5.97 7.91
N GLY A 74 -51.38 6.09 8.68
CA GLY A 74 -50.01 6.07 8.15
C GLY A 74 -48.99 5.59 9.17
N ARG A 75 -47.81 5.17 8.69
CA ARG A 75 -46.64 4.90 9.55
C ARG A 75 -45.66 6.07 9.46
N LEU A 76 -45.34 6.66 10.59
CA LEU A 76 -44.59 7.91 10.70
C LEU A 76 -43.07 7.73 10.71
N ASP A 77 -42.58 6.48 10.76
CA ASP A 77 -41.15 6.17 10.68
C ASP A 77 -40.70 5.88 9.25
N MET A 78 -39.48 6.30 8.94
CA MET A 78 -38.81 6.02 7.67
C MET A 78 -38.53 4.51 7.54
N ARG A 79 -39.00 3.91 6.45
CA ARG A 79 -38.89 2.47 6.13
C ARG A 79 -38.37 2.26 4.72
N GLY A 80 -37.60 1.20 4.51
CA GLY A 80 -36.96 0.86 3.23
C GLY A 80 -35.44 0.88 3.31
N ASP A 81 -34.79 0.73 2.16
CA ASP A 81 -33.32 0.76 2.06
C ASP A 81 -32.79 2.20 2.19
N PRO A 82 -31.59 2.40 2.78
CA PRO A 82 -30.98 3.73 2.86
C PRO A 82 -30.94 4.45 1.51
N GLY A 83 -31.47 5.67 1.45
CA GLY A 83 -31.60 6.47 0.23
C GLY A 83 -32.95 6.32 -0.49
N GLU A 84 -33.75 5.31 -0.14
CA GLU A 84 -35.09 5.07 -0.70
C GLU A 84 -36.17 5.02 0.39
N ARG A 85 -35.79 5.34 1.64
CA ARG A 85 -36.72 5.25 2.76
C ARG A 85 -37.90 6.21 2.57
N THR A 86 -39.08 5.72 2.91
CA THR A 86 -40.32 6.52 2.89
C THR A 86 -41.00 6.49 4.24
N SER A 87 -41.78 7.52 4.54
CA SER A 87 -42.68 7.55 5.70
C SER A 87 -43.97 8.27 5.31
N ASP A 88 -45.01 8.03 6.09
CA ASP A 88 -46.23 8.82 6.02
C ASP A 88 -46.08 10.02 6.97
N VAL A 89 -46.51 11.21 6.58
CA VAL A 89 -46.37 12.44 7.38
C VAL A 89 -47.74 12.94 7.76
N LEU A 90 -47.89 13.37 9.01
CA LEU A 90 -49.07 14.06 9.49
C LEU A 90 -48.60 15.33 10.23
N ASP A 91 -49.06 16.47 9.76
CA ASP A 91 -48.76 17.78 10.31
C ASP A 91 -50.04 18.46 10.80
N VAL A 92 -49.95 19.08 11.97
CA VAL A 92 -51.05 19.83 12.60
C VAL A 92 -50.47 21.19 12.99
N SER A 93 -50.70 22.18 12.15
CA SER A 93 -50.14 23.52 12.30
C SER A 93 -51.09 24.57 11.76
N ASP A 94 -51.13 25.75 12.39
CA ASP A 94 -51.84 26.92 11.84
C ASP A 94 -51.04 27.48 10.66
N ARG A 95 -51.47 27.14 9.45
CA ARG A 95 -50.75 27.52 8.21
C ARG A 95 -51.34 28.76 7.56
N THR A 96 -52.57 29.12 7.91
CA THR A 96 -53.27 30.32 7.43
C THR A 96 -52.97 31.55 8.31
N GLY A 97 -52.48 31.33 9.54
CA GLY A 97 -52.24 32.37 10.53
C GLY A 97 -53.53 32.87 11.20
N ASP A 98 -54.62 32.11 11.11
CA ASP A 98 -55.94 32.48 11.65
C ASP A 98 -56.14 32.02 13.11
N GLY A 99 -55.13 31.41 13.72
CA GLY A 99 -55.15 30.90 15.08
C GLY A 99 -55.76 29.50 15.20
N VAL A 100 -56.13 28.85 14.09
CA VAL A 100 -56.74 27.52 14.07
C VAL A 100 -55.86 26.54 13.27
N PRO A 101 -55.53 25.37 13.82
CA PRO A 101 -54.65 24.43 13.11
C PRO A 101 -55.32 23.78 11.90
N ASP A 102 -54.57 23.67 10.81
CA ASP A 102 -54.86 22.80 9.68
C ASP A 102 -54.31 21.39 9.95
N VAL A 103 -55.03 20.37 9.48
CA VAL A 103 -54.55 18.97 9.50
C VAL A 103 -54.18 18.55 8.09
N VAL A 104 -52.89 18.30 7.87
CA VAL A 104 -52.35 17.92 6.56
C VAL A 104 -51.66 16.57 6.68
N VAL A 105 -51.97 15.67 5.75
CA VAL A 105 -51.30 14.38 5.63
C VAL A 105 -50.56 14.29 4.30
N GLY A 106 -49.51 13.47 4.25
CA GLY A 106 -48.76 13.22 3.03
C GLY A 106 -47.77 12.09 3.22
N GLN A 107 -46.75 12.09 2.39
CA GLN A 107 -45.62 11.16 2.47
C GLN A 107 -44.32 11.94 2.57
N ALA A 108 -43.24 11.33 3.04
CA ALA A 108 -41.90 11.86 2.94
C ALA A 108 -40.98 10.78 2.40
N ARG A 109 -39.95 11.20 1.68
CA ARG A 109 -38.91 10.33 1.17
C ARG A 109 -37.53 10.85 1.57
N GLU A 110 -36.67 9.96 2.00
CA GLU A 110 -35.27 10.25 2.27
C GLU A 110 -34.60 10.84 1.00
N GLY A 111 -33.88 11.95 1.18
CA GLY A 111 -33.21 12.63 0.09
C GLY A 111 -34.09 13.55 -0.77
N VAL A 112 -35.40 13.61 -0.53
CA VAL A 112 -36.31 14.58 -1.19
C VAL A 112 -36.68 15.69 -0.19
N GLY A 113 -36.07 16.86 -0.36
CA GLY A 113 -36.28 18.00 0.53
C GLY A 113 -35.45 19.21 0.14
N LEU A 114 -35.69 20.33 0.83
CA LEU A 114 -34.75 21.45 0.76
C LEU A 114 -33.46 21.07 1.48
N CYS A 115 -32.33 21.49 0.93
CA CYS A 115 -31.03 21.18 1.52
C CYS A 115 -30.90 21.85 2.90
N GLY A 116 -30.43 21.10 3.89
CA GLY A 116 -30.36 21.56 5.28
C GLY A 116 -31.68 21.51 6.06
N GLU A 117 -32.79 21.10 5.42
CA GLU A 117 -34.11 20.99 6.05
C GLU A 117 -34.58 19.52 6.16
N PRO A 118 -35.58 19.21 7.01
CA PRO A 118 -36.24 17.90 7.01
C PRO A 118 -36.83 17.53 5.63
N ALA A 119 -37.09 16.24 5.43
CA ALA A 119 -37.69 15.74 4.20
C ALA A 119 -39.01 16.47 3.88
N ALA A 120 -39.19 16.85 2.61
CA ALA A 120 -40.37 17.56 2.17
C ALA A 120 -41.61 16.68 2.25
N MET A 121 -42.76 17.27 2.63
CA MET A 121 -44.04 16.60 2.54
C MET A 121 -44.48 16.49 1.08
N LEU A 122 -44.51 15.26 0.59
CA LEU A 122 -44.98 14.82 -0.71
C LEU A 122 -46.48 14.52 -0.66
N TYR A 123 -47.15 14.78 -1.77
CA TYR A 123 -48.58 14.59 -2.00
C TYR A 123 -49.45 15.10 -0.85
N PRO A 124 -49.28 16.37 -0.43
CA PRO A 124 -49.96 16.89 0.74
C PRO A 124 -51.47 17.00 0.48
N ARG A 125 -52.25 16.49 1.44
CA ARG A 125 -53.71 16.55 1.43
C ARG A 125 -54.18 17.16 2.75
N ALA A 126 -54.85 18.31 2.67
CA ALA A 126 -55.44 18.96 3.82
C ALA A 126 -56.85 18.45 4.05
N LEU A 127 -57.23 18.35 5.32
CA LEU A 127 -58.58 18.01 5.69
C LEU A 127 -59.49 19.23 5.51
N ASP A 128 -60.49 19.13 4.62
CA ASP A 128 -61.54 20.14 4.48
C ASP A 128 -62.50 20.06 5.68
N PRO A 129 -62.60 21.08 6.54
CA PRO A 129 -63.44 21.02 7.75
C PRO A 129 -64.94 20.87 7.46
N ALA A 130 -65.43 21.38 6.32
CA ALA A 130 -66.84 21.31 5.96
C ALA A 130 -67.23 19.91 5.46
N SER A 131 -66.35 19.30 4.66
CA SER A 131 -66.60 17.97 4.09
C SER A 131 -65.91 16.83 4.85
N GLY A 132 -65.03 17.08 5.81
CA GLY A 132 -64.26 16.02 6.48
C GLY A 132 -63.42 15.14 5.54
N ALA A 133 -63.22 15.57 4.28
CA ALA A 133 -62.49 14.82 3.27
C ALA A 133 -61.10 15.41 3.08
N LEU A 134 -60.11 14.54 2.86
CA LEU A 134 -58.74 14.94 2.54
C LEU A 134 -58.64 15.37 1.07
N ARG A 135 -58.36 16.65 0.83
CA ARG A 135 -58.22 17.25 -0.50
C ARG A 135 -56.77 17.60 -0.79
N PRO A 136 -56.26 17.35 -2.00
CA PRO A 136 -54.94 17.82 -2.41
C PRO A 136 -54.79 19.33 -2.18
N VAL A 137 -53.66 19.74 -1.64
CA VAL A 137 -53.30 21.15 -1.45
C VAL A 137 -51.90 21.41 -1.98
N VAL A 138 -51.58 22.66 -2.27
CA VAL A 138 -50.21 23.08 -2.58
C VAL A 138 -49.63 23.73 -1.33
N LEU A 139 -48.53 23.18 -0.81
CA LEU A 139 -47.83 23.76 0.33
C LEU A 139 -46.70 24.65 -0.18
N ARG A 140 -46.59 25.87 0.37
CA ARG A 140 -45.41 26.71 0.15
C ARG A 140 -44.20 26.00 0.76
N ARG A 141 -43.26 25.59 -0.09
CA ARG A 141 -42.09 24.81 0.34
C ARG A 141 -40.92 25.66 0.80
N VAL A 142 -40.71 26.80 0.16
CA VAL A 142 -39.64 27.73 0.54
C VAL A 142 -40.15 28.63 1.68
N GLY A 143 -39.61 28.39 2.89
CA GLY A 143 -39.90 29.20 4.08
C GLY A 143 -39.23 30.59 4.07
N ALA A 144 -39.41 31.35 5.15
CA ALA A 144 -38.72 32.63 5.34
C ALA A 144 -37.21 32.44 5.55
N GLY A 145 -36.39 33.29 4.95
CA GLY A 145 -34.93 33.25 5.05
C GLY A 145 -34.29 34.44 4.33
N GLU A 146 -32.96 34.57 4.41
CA GLU A 146 -32.22 35.57 3.63
C GLU A 146 -32.36 35.25 2.13
N GLU A 147 -32.99 36.16 1.39
CA GLU A 147 -33.33 36.03 -0.03
C GLU A 147 -32.45 36.96 -0.86
N VAL A 148 -31.90 36.42 -1.95
CA VAL A 148 -31.18 37.19 -2.97
C VAL A 148 -31.88 36.98 -4.31
N ALA A 149 -32.36 38.07 -4.91
CA ALA A 149 -32.92 38.04 -6.24
C ALA A 149 -31.80 37.99 -7.29
N VAL A 150 -31.90 37.06 -8.25
CA VAL A 150 -30.94 36.87 -9.35
C VAL A 150 -31.72 36.78 -10.66
N THR A 151 -31.29 37.53 -11.68
CA THR A 151 -31.84 37.38 -13.03
C THR A 151 -30.89 36.52 -13.86
N ALA A 152 -31.40 35.43 -14.41
CA ALA A 152 -30.61 34.57 -15.27
C ALA A 152 -30.42 35.21 -16.66
N THR A 153 -29.28 34.93 -17.29
CA THR A 153 -28.90 35.46 -18.61
C THR A 153 -28.60 34.33 -19.58
N THR A 154 -28.83 34.52 -20.87
CA THR A 154 -28.42 33.58 -21.92
C THR A 154 -26.96 33.75 -22.32
N GLU A 155 -26.33 34.85 -21.93
CA GLU A 155 -24.91 35.10 -22.14
C GLU A 155 -24.07 34.33 -21.12
N SER A 156 -23.09 33.58 -21.62
CA SER A 156 -22.18 32.86 -20.74
C SER A 156 -21.33 33.85 -19.92
N PRO A 157 -21.17 33.61 -18.60
CA PRO A 157 -20.29 34.40 -17.75
C PRO A 157 -18.80 34.01 -17.89
N GLY A 158 -18.45 33.21 -18.91
CA GLY A 158 -17.08 32.76 -19.20
C GLY A 158 -17.03 31.36 -19.82
N PRO A 159 -17.56 30.31 -19.15
CA PRO A 159 -17.48 28.93 -19.63
C PRO A 159 -18.29 28.70 -20.92
N THR A 160 -17.71 28.07 -21.94
CA THR A 160 -18.40 27.80 -23.23
C THR A 160 -18.89 26.36 -23.38
N GLY A 161 -18.42 25.44 -22.54
CA GLY A 161 -18.74 24.00 -22.57
C GLY A 161 -19.48 23.52 -21.32
N ALA A 162 -19.64 22.20 -21.20
CA ALA A 162 -20.09 21.56 -19.96
C ALA A 162 -19.04 21.75 -18.84
N PRO A 163 -19.43 21.66 -17.55
CA PRO A 163 -18.49 21.74 -16.45
C PRO A 163 -17.34 20.73 -16.62
N VAL A 164 -16.12 21.19 -16.36
CA VAL A 164 -14.91 20.36 -16.34
C VAL A 164 -15.06 19.26 -15.28
N VAL A 165 -15.72 19.59 -14.17
CA VAL A 165 -16.03 18.66 -13.09
C VAL A 165 -17.55 18.50 -12.98
N ARG A 166 -18.08 17.40 -13.52
CA ARG A 166 -19.50 17.00 -13.37
C ARG A 166 -19.77 16.42 -11.98
N ALA A 167 -19.74 17.27 -10.96
CA ALA A 167 -19.89 16.87 -9.56
C ALA A 167 -21.34 16.86 -9.05
N LEU A 168 -22.30 17.29 -9.87
CA LEU A 168 -23.72 17.23 -9.52
C LEU A 168 -24.25 15.80 -9.63
N ARG A 169 -25.06 15.43 -8.64
CA ARG A 169 -25.81 14.18 -8.63
C ARG A 169 -27.23 14.45 -8.18
N ALA A 170 -28.20 14.03 -8.98
CA ALA A 170 -29.59 14.04 -8.58
C ALA A 170 -29.79 13.07 -7.39
N VAL A 171 -30.53 13.50 -6.37
CA VAL A 171 -30.85 12.69 -5.18
C VAL A 171 -32.31 12.29 -5.20
N GLY A 172 -33.20 13.21 -5.57
CA GLY A 172 -34.62 12.92 -5.64
C GLY A 172 -35.43 14.10 -6.15
N ALA A 173 -36.68 13.83 -6.51
CA ALA A 173 -37.66 14.80 -6.96
C ALA A 173 -38.96 14.64 -6.17
N SER A 174 -39.77 15.68 -6.07
CA SER A 174 -41.07 15.60 -5.37
C SER A 174 -42.24 15.13 -6.22
N SER A 175 -42.05 15.09 -7.54
CA SER A 175 -42.93 14.48 -8.51
C SER A 175 -42.12 14.15 -9.77
N ALA A 176 -42.68 13.34 -10.66
CA ALA A 176 -42.12 13.09 -11.98
C ALA A 176 -43.25 12.76 -12.97
N LEU A 177 -43.07 13.16 -14.23
CA LEU A 177 -43.97 12.82 -15.33
C LEU A 177 -44.21 11.30 -15.39
N GLY A 178 -45.48 10.90 -15.40
CA GLY A 178 -45.88 9.49 -15.52
C GLY A 178 -45.77 8.68 -14.23
N VAL A 179 -45.43 9.30 -13.11
CA VAL A 179 -45.40 8.67 -11.78
C VAL A 179 -46.64 9.07 -10.99
N ASP A 180 -47.37 8.07 -10.49
CA ASP A 180 -48.54 8.26 -9.64
C ASP A 180 -48.18 8.91 -8.28
N GLU A 181 -49.19 9.21 -7.47
CA GLU A 181 -49.01 9.78 -6.12
C GLU A 181 -48.49 8.76 -5.09
N ASP A 182 -47.34 8.12 -5.37
CA ASP A 182 -46.62 7.23 -4.45
C ASP A 182 -45.14 7.60 -4.37
N ALA A 183 -44.70 8.04 -3.20
CA ALA A 183 -43.31 8.43 -2.94
C ALA A 183 -42.30 7.31 -3.19
N ARG A 184 -42.73 6.04 -3.13
CA ARG A 184 -41.88 4.87 -3.43
C ARG A 184 -41.55 4.74 -4.90
N ALA A 185 -42.43 5.21 -5.79
CA ALA A 185 -42.23 5.15 -7.23
C ALA A 185 -41.34 6.29 -7.76
N LEU A 186 -41.02 7.29 -6.93
CA LEU A 186 -40.09 8.34 -7.30
C LEU A 186 -38.66 7.78 -7.42
N GLY A 187 -37.77 8.55 -8.01
CA GLY A 187 -36.35 8.21 -8.09
C GLY A 187 -35.51 9.45 -8.27
N PRO A 188 -34.18 9.32 -8.22
CA PRO A 188 -33.28 10.39 -8.62
C PRO A 188 -33.57 10.83 -10.07
N PRO A 189 -33.87 12.11 -10.33
CA PRO A 189 -34.11 12.61 -11.69
C PRO A 189 -32.79 12.73 -12.47
N ASN A 190 -32.16 11.61 -12.82
CA ASN A 190 -30.83 11.56 -13.45
C ASN A 190 -30.77 12.29 -14.80
N ALA A 191 -31.93 12.46 -15.47
CA ALA A 191 -32.05 13.27 -16.67
C ALA A 191 -31.53 14.70 -16.49
N LEU A 192 -31.57 15.25 -15.27
CA LEU A 192 -31.08 16.60 -14.99
C LEU A 192 -29.56 16.75 -14.97
N VAL A 193 -28.80 15.66 -14.99
CA VAL A 193 -27.33 15.66 -14.81
C VAL A 193 -26.62 14.68 -15.76
N ASP A 194 -27.32 14.16 -16.77
CA ASP A 194 -26.75 13.18 -17.71
C ASP A 194 -26.05 13.85 -18.91
N GLY A 195 -26.20 15.18 -19.05
CA GLY A 195 -25.61 15.98 -20.10
C GLY A 195 -26.31 15.80 -21.46
N ARG A 196 -27.57 15.36 -21.47
CA ARG A 196 -28.37 15.15 -22.68
C ARG A 196 -29.57 16.10 -22.68
N GLU A 197 -29.68 16.96 -23.68
CA GLU A 197 -30.76 17.95 -23.75
C GLU A 197 -32.11 17.33 -24.16
N GLU A 198 -32.09 16.10 -24.68
CA GLU A 198 -33.28 15.33 -25.06
C GLU A 198 -33.96 14.62 -23.88
N THR A 199 -33.25 14.40 -22.77
CA THR A 199 -33.83 13.90 -21.52
C THR A 199 -34.23 15.09 -20.66
N TYR A 200 -35.26 14.92 -19.83
CA TYR A 200 -35.71 15.98 -18.95
C TYR A 200 -36.43 15.42 -17.73
N TRP A 201 -36.45 16.24 -16.68
CA TRP A 201 -37.42 16.10 -15.60
C TRP A 201 -38.56 17.10 -15.82
N ALA A 202 -39.79 16.65 -15.65
CA ALA A 202 -40.97 17.50 -15.64
C ALA A 202 -41.85 17.14 -14.46
N GLU A 203 -42.62 18.12 -14.01
CA GLU A 203 -43.59 17.94 -12.93
C GLU A 203 -44.60 16.81 -13.27
N GLY A 204 -44.97 16.05 -12.24
CA GLY A 204 -45.88 14.91 -12.36
C GLY A 204 -47.35 15.24 -12.10
N ARG A 205 -47.62 16.29 -11.33
CA ARG A 205 -48.95 16.63 -10.80
C ARG A 205 -49.63 17.61 -11.76
N GLY A 206 -50.49 17.06 -12.63
CA GLY A 206 -51.30 17.83 -13.59
C GLY A 206 -51.75 19.19 -13.02
N GLY A 207 -51.16 20.25 -13.57
CA GLY A 207 -51.13 21.57 -12.98
C GLY A 207 -49.90 22.31 -13.52
N ALA A 208 -49.62 23.49 -12.98
CA ALA A 208 -48.54 24.31 -13.52
C ALA A 208 -47.16 23.92 -12.90
N GLY A 209 -47.13 23.24 -11.75
CA GLY A 209 -45.88 22.73 -11.13
C GLY A 209 -45.29 23.63 -10.04
N ASP A 210 -46.01 24.66 -9.60
CA ASP A 210 -45.57 25.55 -8.54
C ASP A 210 -45.24 24.78 -7.24
N GLY A 211 -44.06 25.01 -6.69
CA GLY A 211 -43.57 24.33 -5.50
C GLY A 211 -43.04 22.91 -5.72
N GLU A 212 -43.04 22.36 -6.93
CA GLU A 212 -42.33 21.11 -7.21
C GLU A 212 -40.82 21.32 -7.11
N LEU A 213 -40.09 20.34 -6.57
CA LEU A 213 -38.66 20.45 -6.31
C LEU A 213 -37.87 19.23 -6.74
N VAL A 214 -36.58 19.48 -6.99
CA VAL A 214 -35.53 18.48 -7.16
C VAL A 214 -34.38 18.80 -6.22
N SER A 215 -33.80 17.76 -5.62
CA SER A 215 -32.67 17.86 -4.70
C SER A 215 -31.42 17.28 -5.37
N LEU A 216 -30.33 18.06 -5.36
CA LEU A 216 -29.05 17.67 -5.92
C LEU A 216 -27.95 17.72 -4.86
N ARG A 217 -26.96 16.82 -4.98
CA ARG A 217 -25.71 16.86 -4.23
C ARG A 217 -24.59 17.37 -5.10
N PHE A 218 -23.72 18.19 -4.52
CA PHE A 218 -22.55 18.73 -5.18
C PHE A 218 -21.28 18.24 -4.48
N GLY A 219 -20.65 17.23 -5.08
CA GLY A 219 -19.48 16.56 -4.51
C GLY A 219 -18.13 17.21 -4.83
N ALA A 220 -18.11 18.49 -5.25
CA ALA A 220 -16.88 19.14 -5.70
C ALA A 220 -16.06 19.77 -4.56
N GLY A 221 -16.65 20.05 -3.40
CA GLY A 221 -15.94 20.73 -2.30
C GLY A 221 -15.27 22.07 -2.71
N MET A 222 -15.76 22.68 -3.79
CA MET A 222 -15.31 23.96 -4.32
C MET A 222 -16.53 24.90 -4.35
N PRO A 223 -16.34 26.22 -4.18
CA PRO A 223 -17.45 27.15 -4.32
C PRO A 223 -18.03 27.13 -5.74
N ILE A 224 -19.35 27.09 -5.84
CA ILE A 224 -20.09 27.22 -7.10
C ILE A 224 -20.08 28.70 -7.50
N ARG A 225 -19.52 29.02 -8.66
CA ARG A 225 -19.50 30.36 -9.23
C ARG A 225 -20.72 30.67 -10.10
N ALA A 226 -21.28 29.66 -10.76
CA ALA A 226 -22.52 29.80 -11.50
C ALA A 226 -23.25 28.46 -11.61
N VAL A 227 -24.55 28.54 -11.83
CA VAL A 227 -25.40 27.41 -12.20
C VAL A 227 -25.96 27.69 -13.59
N ALA A 228 -26.01 26.68 -14.46
CA ALA A 228 -26.73 26.78 -15.72
C ALA A 228 -27.92 25.82 -15.72
N ILE A 229 -29.03 26.29 -16.29
CA ILE A 229 -30.25 25.51 -16.47
C ILE A 229 -30.58 25.45 -17.96
N THR A 230 -30.82 24.25 -18.46
CA THR A 230 -31.25 24.04 -19.85
C THR A 230 -32.74 23.72 -19.89
N ALA A 231 -33.48 24.40 -20.76
CA ALA A 231 -34.92 24.16 -20.94
C ALA A 231 -35.19 22.79 -21.59
N ALA A 232 -36.26 22.11 -21.16
CA ALA A 232 -36.75 20.91 -21.83
C ALA A 232 -37.27 21.22 -23.25
N ARG A 233 -36.86 20.41 -24.25
CA ARG A 233 -37.25 20.60 -25.67
C ARG A 233 -38.50 19.81 -26.10
N ALA A 234 -39.34 19.39 -25.16
CA ALA A 234 -40.55 18.62 -25.46
C ALA A 234 -41.76 19.53 -25.73
N GLU A 235 -42.58 19.20 -26.73
CA GLU A 235 -43.73 20.02 -27.16
C GLU A 235 -44.77 20.25 -26.05
N SER A 236 -44.92 19.33 -25.11
CA SER A 236 -45.84 19.39 -23.96
C SER A 236 -45.23 19.94 -22.68
N VAL A 237 -43.95 20.34 -22.71
CA VAL A 237 -43.20 20.83 -21.55
C VAL A 237 -42.70 22.25 -21.82
N ARG A 238 -42.72 23.10 -20.80
CA ARG A 238 -42.24 24.48 -20.85
C ARG A 238 -41.21 24.71 -19.76
N ALA A 239 -40.28 25.63 -20.01
CA ALA A 239 -39.37 26.09 -18.98
C ALA A 239 -40.11 26.92 -17.93
N PRO A 240 -39.68 26.89 -16.66
CA PRO A 240 -40.19 27.80 -15.64
C PRO A 240 -39.83 29.26 -15.94
N ARG A 241 -40.65 30.23 -15.49
CA ARG A 241 -40.32 31.67 -15.56
C ARG A 241 -39.54 32.14 -14.33
N ALA A 242 -39.76 31.49 -13.19
CA ALA A 242 -38.93 31.67 -12.02
C ALA A 242 -38.66 30.34 -11.31
N LEU A 243 -37.69 30.35 -10.40
CA LEU A 243 -37.41 29.23 -9.52
C LEU A 243 -36.66 29.71 -8.29
N TRP A 244 -36.59 28.86 -7.28
CA TRP A 244 -35.71 29.01 -6.15
C TRP A 244 -34.56 28.04 -6.27
N ILE A 245 -33.36 28.48 -5.90
CA ILE A 245 -32.23 27.59 -5.62
C ILE A 245 -31.84 27.76 -4.15
N VAL A 246 -31.90 26.66 -3.40
CA VAL A 246 -31.72 26.63 -1.96
C VAL A 246 -30.60 25.67 -1.60
N GLY A 247 -29.48 26.20 -1.09
CA GLY A 247 -28.38 25.40 -0.58
C GLY A 247 -28.53 24.98 0.88
N ASP A 248 -27.58 24.17 1.36
CA ASP A 248 -27.42 23.79 2.77
C ASP A 248 -26.79 24.88 3.65
N ALA A 249 -26.27 25.96 3.05
CA ALA A 249 -25.70 27.11 3.74
C ALA A 249 -25.94 28.40 2.92
N GLY A 250 -25.81 29.59 3.53
CA GLY A 250 -25.87 30.87 2.81
C GLY A 250 -27.28 31.27 2.30
N PRO A 251 -27.38 32.24 1.37
CA PRO A 251 -28.65 32.83 0.96
C PRO A 251 -29.46 31.92 0.03
N ARG A 252 -30.79 32.10 0.04
CA ARG A 252 -31.71 31.47 -0.92
C ARG A 252 -31.78 32.33 -2.17
N LEU A 253 -31.58 31.73 -3.34
CA LEU A 253 -31.61 32.47 -4.59
C LEU A 253 -33.03 32.41 -5.18
N ARG A 254 -33.65 33.57 -5.37
CA ARG A 254 -34.86 33.70 -6.18
C ARG A 254 -34.46 34.07 -7.59
N VAL A 255 -34.64 33.15 -8.52
CA VAL A 255 -34.15 33.27 -9.89
C VAL A 255 -35.31 33.61 -10.82
N THR A 256 -35.15 34.67 -11.60
CA THR A 256 -36.01 34.97 -12.76
C THR A 256 -35.33 34.49 -14.03
N LEU A 257 -35.98 33.61 -14.78
CA LEU A 257 -35.49 33.08 -16.05
C LEU A 257 -36.03 33.92 -17.24
N PRO A 258 -35.30 33.97 -18.38
CA PRO A 258 -35.83 34.56 -19.60
C PRO A 258 -37.12 33.86 -20.05
N GLU A 259 -38.10 34.61 -20.58
CA GLU A 259 -39.38 34.05 -21.03
C GLU A 259 -39.21 32.94 -22.08
N ARG A 260 -38.18 33.06 -22.92
CA ARG A 260 -37.72 32.06 -23.87
C ARG A 260 -36.21 32.07 -23.93
N PHE A 261 -35.59 30.90 -23.88
CA PHE A 261 -34.15 30.75 -24.08
C PHE A 261 -33.86 29.44 -24.81
N GLU A 262 -32.89 29.48 -25.73
CA GLU A 262 -32.36 28.29 -26.40
C GLU A 262 -31.01 27.94 -25.77
N GLY A 263 -30.85 26.70 -25.29
CA GLY A 263 -29.64 26.27 -24.57
C GLY A 263 -29.70 26.65 -23.09
N ARG A 264 -28.62 27.25 -22.57
CA ARG A 264 -28.41 27.51 -21.14
C ARG A 264 -28.92 28.89 -20.71
N ALA A 265 -29.65 28.92 -19.59
CA ALA A 265 -29.85 30.10 -18.77
C ALA A 265 -28.86 30.08 -17.60
N TRP A 266 -27.97 31.07 -17.54
CA TRP A 266 -26.90 31.20 -16.56
C TRP A 266 -27.34 32.01 -15.35
N ILE A 267 -27.06 31.47 -14.18
CA ILE A 267 -27.41 32.02 -12.87
C ILE A 267 -26.09 32.29 -12.16
N VAL A 268 -25.75 33.57 -12.03
CA VAL A 268 -24.52 34.03 -11.40
C VAL A 268 -24.86 34.63 -10.03
N PRO A 269 -24.61 33.93 -8.91
CA PRO A 269 -24.79 34.49 -7.59
C PRO A 269 -23.83 35.67 -7.34
N PRO A 270 -24.18 36.61 -6.44
CA PRO A 270 -23.32 37.76 -6.14
C PRO A 270 -21.99 37.37 -5.47
N ALA A 271 -21.92 36.19 -4.86
CA ALA A 271 -20.71 35.62 -4.30
C ALA A 271 -20.69 34.08 -4.55
N PRO A 272 -19.50 33.45 -4.67
CA PRO A 272 -19.41 32.01 -4.84
C PRO A 272 -20.06 31.24 -3.68
N LEU A 273 -20.80 30.16 -4.01
CA LEU A 273 -21.64 29.43 -3.06
C LEU A 273 -20.93 28.16 -2.57
N ALA A 274 -20.69 28.06 -1.26
CA ALA A 274 -20.03 26.90 -0.65
C ALA A 274 -21.04 25.77 -0.32
N TRP A 275 -21.86 25.39 -1.29
CA TRP A 275 -22.91 24.39 -1.10
C TRP A 275 -22.42 22.97 -1.32
N SER A 276 -22.85 22.03 -0.47
CA SER A 276 -22.66 20.59 -0.68
C SER A 276 -23.94 19.90 -1.19
N CYS A 277 -25.07 20.57 -1.02
CA CYS A 277 -26.39 20.19 -1.48
C CYS A 277 -27.10 21.45 -1.95
N PHE A 278 -27.82 21.39 -3.07
CA PHE A 278 -28.83 22.41 -3.34
C PHE A 278 -30.09 21.82 -3.98
N ALA A 279 -31.23 22.44 -3.69
CA ALA A 279 -32.53 22.09 -4.21
C ALA A 279 -33.01 23.19 -5.17
N VAL A 280 -33.60 22.77 -6.29
CA VAL A 280 -34.27 23.66 -7.24
C VAL A 280 -35.78 23.50 -7.04
N VAL A 281 -36.48 24.59 -6.77
CA VAL A 281 -37.95 24.62 -6.59
C VAL A 281 -38.57 25.49 -7.66
N LEU A 282 -39.54 24.98 -8.40
CA LEU A 282 -40.25 25.75 -9.42
C LEU A 282 -41.10 26.86 -8.77
N ALA A 283 -41.02 28.08 -9.31
CA ALA A 283 -41.82 29.23 -8.88
C ALA A 283 -42.34 29.96 -10.12
N ASP A 284 -43.63 30.24 -10.25
CA ASP A 284 -44.21 30.79 -11.49
C ASP A 284 -43.95 29.91 -12.75
N PRO A 285 -44.80 28.90 -12.93
CA PRO A 285 -44.77 28.05 -14.11
C PRO A 285 -45.31 28.75 -15.36
N GLY A 286 -44.47 28.89 -16.39
CA GLY A 286 -44.73 29.77 -17.54
C GLY A 286 -45.76 29.33 -18.58
N GLY A 287 -46.66 28.40 -18.27
CA GLY A 287 -47.49 27.69 -19.25
C GLY A 287 -48.99 28.03 -19.25
N ASP A 288 -49.63 27.86 -20.42
CA ASP A 288 -51.08 27.79 -20.58
C ASP A 288 -51.66 26.53 -19.91
N ALA A 289 -52.98 26.50 -19.67
CA ALA A 289 -53.66 25.34 -19.09
C ALA A 289 -53.37 24.05 -19.89
N GLY A 290 -52.70 23.08 -19.26
CA GLY A 290 -52.37 21.77 -19.84
C GLY A 290 -50.91 21.56 -20.25
N ALA A 291 -50.08 22.62 -20.23
CA ALA A 291 -48.63 22.47 -20.38
C ALA A 291 -47.96 22.14 -19.04
N ARG A 292 -46.97 21.25 -19.07
CA ARG A 292 -46.17 20.89 -17.89
C ARG A 292 -44.93 21.77 -17.78
N THR A 293 -44.39 21.93 -16.58
CA THR A 293 -43.12 22.64 -16.37
C THR A 293 -41.97 21.65 -16.15
N GLY A 294 -40.83 21.86 -16.80
CA GLY A 294 -39.69 20.96 -16.71
C GLY A 294 -38.35 21.58 -17.10
N ILE A 295 -37.28 20.86 -16.73
CA ILE A 295 -35.88 21.23 -16.92
C ILE A 295 -35.18 20.05 -17.58
N ALA A 296 -34.37 20.31 -18.61
CA ALA A 296 -33.54 19.29 -19.25
C ALA A 296 -32.31 18.98 -18.40
N GLU A 297 -31.49 20.00 -18.11
CA GLU A 297 -30.18 19.83 -17.48
C GLU A 297 -29.94 20.93 -16.43
N ILE A 298 -29.20 20.59 -15.36
CA ILE A 298 -28.67 21.50 -14.35
C ILE A 298 -27.17 21.26 -14.22
N GLU A 299 -26.39 22.29 -14.50
CA GLU A 299 -24.93 22.26 -14.41
C GLU A 299 -24.43 23.25 -13.34
N ALA A 300 -23.42 22.86 -12.56
CA ALA A 300 -22.75 23.73 -11.60
C ALA A 300 -21.30 23.94 -12.02
N PHE A 301 -20.90 25.20 -12.07
CA PHE A 301 -19.58 25.65 -12.52
C PHE A 301 -18.82 26.26 -11.34
N THR A 302 -17.53 25.97 -11.27
CA THR A 302 -16.60 26.34 -10.18
C THR A 302 -15.47 27.21 -10.73
N ASP A 303 -14.54 27.66 -9.87
CA ASP A 303 -13.35 28.40 -10.34
C ASP A 303 -12.56 27.66 -11.44
N VAL A 304 -12.62 26.32 -11.50
CA VAL A 304 -11.99 25.52 -12.57
C VAL A 304 -12.59 25.81 -13.94
N ASP A 305 -13.84 26.26 -14.00
CA ASP A 305 -14.56 26.51 -15.24
C ASP A 305 -14.42 27.96 -15.75
N PHE A 306 -14.07 28.90 -14.87
CA PHE A 306 -14.07 30.36 -15.11
C PHE A 306 -12.70 30.95 -15.49
N GLY A 307 -11.70 30.13 -15.81
CA GLY A 307 -10.33 30.58 -16.14
C GLY A 307 -9.49 29.47 -16.77
N ALA A 308 -8.18 29.46 -16.50
CA ALA A 308 -7.22 28.49 -17.08
C ALA A 308 -7.48 27.01 -16.68
N GLY A 309 -8.48 26.76 -15.83
CA GLY A 309 -9.01 25.44 -15.48
C GLY A 309 -7.97 24.43 -15.05
N MET A 310 -7.66 23.48 -15.92
CA MET A 310 -6.63 22.47 -15.70
C MET A 310 -5.25 23.08 -15.40
N ASP A 311 -4.91 24.21 -16.03
CA ASP A 311 -3.66 24.92 -15.77
C ASP A 311 -3.62 25.53 -14.37
N ALA A 312 -4.79 25.91 -13.81
CA ALA A 312 -4.87 26.38 -12.43
C ALA A 312 -4.62 25.23 -11.44
N LEU A 313 -5.21 24.06 -11.66
CA LEU A 313 -4.96 22.86 -10.86
C LEU A 313 -3.50 22.40 -10.96
N VAL A 314 -2.90 22.44 -12.14
CA VAL A 314 -1.47 22.17 -12.35
C VAL A 314 -0.61 23.24 -11.67
N SER A 315 -1.00 24.51 -11.71
CA SER A 315 -0.30 25.60 -11.01
C SER A 315 -0.36 25.45 -9.48
N GLU A 316 -1.44 24.88 -8.94
CA GLU A 316 -1.54 24.53 -7.51
C GLU A 316 -0.62 23.37 -7.11
N LEU A 317 -0.23 22.50 -8.06
CA LEU A 317 0.83 21.50 -7.82
C LEU A 317 2.23 22.10 -7.88
N VAL A 318 2.43 23.15 -8.69
CA VAL A 318 3.69 23.91 -8.77
C VAL A 318 3.93 24.69 -7.48
N ARG A 319 2.88 25.26 -6.90
CA ARG A 319 2.94 25.92 -5.60
C ARG A 319 3.00 24.83 -4.53
N ASP A 320 4.16 24.58 -3.95
CA ASP A 320 4.42 23.53 -2.93
C ASP A 320 3.67 23.77 -1.59
N GLY A 321 2.33 23.92 -1.62
CA GLY A 321 1.47 24.24 -0.47
C GLY A 321 0.32 23.24 -0.25
N GLU A 322 -0.57 23.57 0.70
CA GLU A 322 -1.73 22.77 1.12
C GLU A 322 -2.76 22.54 0.01
N GLY A 323 -2.84 23.46 -0.97
CA GLY A 323 -3.72 23.32 -2.15
C GLY A 323 -3.39 22.11 -3.04
N GLY A 324 -2.14 21.61 -2.98
CA GLY A 324 -1.65 20.57 -3.87
C GLY A 324 -2.31 19.19 -3.70
N ASP A 325 -2.68 18.80 -2.47
CA ASP A 325 -3.29 17.47 -2.24
C ASP A 325 -4.72 17.40 -2.79
N ARG A 326 -5.46 18.51 -2.65
CA ARG A 326 -6.77 18.68 -3.29
C ARG A 326 -6.62 18.70 -4.81
N ALA A 327 -5.63 19.39 -5.35
CA ALA A 327 -5.34 19.39 -6.79
C ALA A 327 -5.03 17.98 -7.32
N THR A 328 -4.24 17.18 -6.58
CA THR A 328 -3.98 15.77 -6.91
C THR A 328 -5.27 14.97 -7.05
N GLN A 329 -6.17 15.06 -6.05
CA GLN A 329 -7.44 14.31 -6.09
C GLN A 329 -8.31 14.71 -7.29
N TRP A 330 -8.34 16.00 -7.63
CA TRP A 330 -9.10 16.48 -8.78
C TRP A 330 -8.50 16.02 -10.11
N LEU A 331 -7.19 16.14 -10.26
CA LEU A 331 -6.49 15.71 -11.46
C LEU A 331 -6.63 14.20 -11.68
N GLY A 332 -6.63 13.38 -10.62
CA GLY A 332 -6.92 11.94 -10.71
C GLY A 332 -8.30 11.64 -11.32
N ARG A 333 -9.32 12.44 -10.99
CA ARG A 333 -10.68 12.29 -11.54
C ARG A 333 -10.81 12.75 -12.99
N LEU A 334 -9.92 13.63 -13.45
CA LEU A 334 -9.89 14.12 -14.83
C LEU A 334 -9.23 13.14 -15.81
N GLY A 335 -8.63 12.06 -15.31
CA GLY A 335 -8.11 10.97 -16.13
C GLY A 335 -6.92 11.38 -17.01
N GLU A 336 -6.88 10.86 -18.24
CA GLU A 336 -5.76 11.05 -19.16
C GLU A 336 -5.49 12.52 -19.51
N ARG A 337 -6.53 13.36 -19.55
CA ARG A 337 -6.39 14.80 -19.85
C ARG A 337 -5.49 15.48 -18.82
N ALA A 338 -5.62 15.11 -17.54
CA ALA A 338 -4.76 15.62 -16.48
C ALA A 338 -3.32 15.11 -16.62
N VAL A 339 -3.13 13.83 -16.99
CA VAL A 339 -1.79 13.27 -17.21
C VAL A 339 -1.05 14.01 -18.34
N VAL A 340 -1.72 14.29 -19.46
CA VAL A 340 -1.12 15.05 -20.57
C VAL A 340 -0.75 16.47 -20.14
N ALA A 341 -1.59 17.12 -19.33
CA ALA A 341 -1.28 18.45 -18.80
C ALA A 341 -0.12 18.43 -17.80
N LEU A 342 -0.04 17.41 -16.95
CA LEU A 342 1.05 17.21 -16.01
C LEU A 342 2.38 16.94 -16.73
N ASP A 343 2.36 16.13 -17.78
CA ASP A 343 3.55 15.85 -18.60
C ASP A 343 4.06 17.13 -19.30
N GLY A 344 3.15 17.93 -19.87
CA GLY A 344 3.49 19.24 -20.45
C GLY A 344 3.99 20.26 -19.42
N ALA A 345 3.68 20.08 -18.13
CA ALA A 345 4.11 20.94 -17.05
C ALA A 345 5.31 20.41 -16.25
N TRP A 346 5.83 19.22 -16.57
CA TRP A 346 6.78 18.48 -15.75
C TRP A 346 8.01 19.31 -15.32
N GLU A 347 8.59 20.06 -16.26
CA GLU A 347 9.78 20.89 -16.01
C GLU A 347 9.52 22.05 -15.05
N ARG A 348 8.26 22.48 -14.92
CA ARG A 348 7.86 23.54 -13.97
C ARG A 348 7.53 23.00 -12.58
N LEU A 349 7.35 21.68 -12.43
CA LEU A 349 7.05 21.06 -11.15
C LEU A 349 8.33 20.90 -10.31
N GLY A 350 8.29 21.35 -9.06
CA GLY A 350 9.28 20.97 -8.05
C GLY A 350 9.17 19.50 -7.65
N ALA A 351 10.10 18.99 -6.84
CA ALA A 351 10.15 17.57 -6.46
C ALA A 351 8.84 17.07 -5.82
N ARG A 352 8.23 17.85 -4.91
CA ARG A 352 6.94 17.52 -4.29
C ARG A 352 5.80 17.52 -5.31
N GLY A 353 5.75 18.51 -6.20
CA GLY A 353 4.81 18.55 -7.32
C GLY A 353 4.93 17.33 -8.25
N ARG A 354 6.16 16.89 -8.55
CA ARG A 354 6.42 15.68 -9.35
C ARG A 354 5.99 14.40 -8.63
N VAL A 355 6.24 14.25 -7.33
CA VAL A 355 5.72 13.12 -6.53
C VAL A 355 4.18 13.09 -6.55
N ARG A 356 3.53 14.25 -6.44
CA ARG A 356 2.06 14.34 -6.57
C ARG A 356 1.59 13.98 -7.99
N ALA A 357 2.30 14.41 -9.02
CA ALA A 357 2.00 14.03 -10.40
C ALA A 357 2.15 12.51 -10.62
N VAL A 358 3.14 11.87 -10.00
CA VAL A 358 3.29 10.40 -9.98
C VAL A 358 2.05 9.72 -9.35
N ARG A 359 1.49 10.27 -8.27
CA ARG A 359 0.25 9.73 -7.66
C ARG A 359 -0.92 9.80 -8.64
N VAL A 360 -1.13 10.95 -9.29
CA VAL A 360 -2.17 11.13 -10.33
C VAL A 360 -1.97 10.11 -11.46
N ALA A 361 -0.75 10.01 -11.99
CA ALA A 361 -0.43 9.07 -13.07
C ALA A 361 -0.66 7.61 -12.64
N SER A 362 -0.30 7.23 -11.41
CA SER A 362 -0.52 5.87 -10.90
C SER A 362 -2.01 5.50 -10.80
N GLU A 363 -2.85 6.44 -10.33
CA GLU A 363 -4.31 6.26 -10.29
C GLU A 363 -4.88 6.07 -11.70
N VAL A 364 -4.49 6.91 -12.67
CA VAL A 364 -4.96 6.86 -14.05
C VAL A 364 -4.43 5.64 -14.81
N ALA A 365 -3.19 5.21 -14.53
CA ALA A 365 -2.58 4.02 -15.12
C ALA A 365 -3.33 2.73 -14.74
N GLY A 366 -4.05 2.70 -13.62
CA GLY A 366 -4.91 1.58 -13.24
C GLY A 366 -5.99 1.24 -14.29
N ALA A 367 -6.33 2.18 -15.17
CA ALA A 367 -7.25 1.98 -16.29
C ALA A 367 -6.58 1.52 -17.60
N GLY A 368 -5.28 1.19 -17.58
CA GLY A 368 -4.51 0.81 -18.77
C GLY A 368 -4.07 1.99 -19.64
N SER A 369 -4.04 3.20 -19.05
CA SER A 369 -3.67 4.43 -19.76
C SER A 369 -2.18 4.47 -20.12
N GLU A 370 -1.89 4.45 -21.41
CA GLU A 370 -0.53 4.55 -21.94
C GLU A 370 0.14 5.91 -21.64
N PRO A 371 -0.53 7.07 -21.78
CA PRO A 371 0.04 8.35 -21.33
C PRO A 371 0.46 8.34 -19.85
N ALA A 372 -0.30 7.65 -19.00
CA ALA A 372 0.00 7.57 -17.57
C ALA A 372 1.25 6.70 -17.30
N LEU A 373 1.37 5.56 -17.99
CA LEU A 373 2.57 4.73 -17.92
C LEU A 373 3.81 5.45 -18.46
N ALA A 374 3.66 6.24 -19.53
CA ALA A 374 4.74 7.05 -20.08
C ALA A 374 5.21 8.13 -19.09
N LEU A 375 4.28 8.84 -18.42
CA LEU A 375 4.61 9.82 -17.39
C LEU A 375 5.31 9.17 -16.19
N LEU A 376 4.86 7.98 -15.75
CA LEU A 376 5.53 7.22 -14.70
C LEU A 376 6.94 6.79 -15.11
N ALA A 377 7.14 6.36 -16.35
CA ALA A 377 8.47 6.01 -16.86
C ALA A 377 9.39 7.24 -16.90
N ARG A 378 8.91 8.39 -17.36
CA ARG A 378 9.64 9.68 -17.30
C ARG A 378 10.03 10.02 -15.86
N ALA A 379 9.09 9.90 -14.93
CA ALA A 379 9.33 10.17 -13.51
C ALA A 379 10.32 9.20 -12.87
N ALA A 380 10.36 7.94 -13.32
CA ALA A 380 11.33 6.94 -12.86
C ALA A 380 12.75 7.20 -13.41
N ALA A 381 12.90 8.03 -14.44
CA ALA A 381 14.18 8.53 -14.92
C ALA A 381 14.61 9.86 -14.27
N ASP A 382 13.82 10.39 -13.33
CA ASP A 382 14.10 11.69 -12.69
C ASP A 382 15.37 11.64 -11.81
N GLU A 383 16.12 12.73 -11.81
CA GLU A 383 17.34 12.90 -10.99
C GLU A 383 17.01 12.88 -9.49
N ASN A 384 15.82 13.36 -9.11
CA ASN A 384 15.38 13.35 -7.73
C ASN A 384 15.03 11.92 -7.25
N GLU A 385 15.69 11.47 -6.18
CA GLU A 385 15.52 10.12 -5.62
C GLU A 385 14.09 9.84 -5.14
N GLU A 386 13.40 10.80 -4.53
CA GLU A 386 12.03 10.60 -4.03
C GLU A 386 11.04 10.42 -5.17
N VAL A 387 11.15 11.26 -6.22
CA VAL A 387 10.31 11.17 -7.43
C VAL A 387 10.53 9.81 -8.11
N ARG A 388 11.80 9.45 -8.29
CA ARG A 388 12.18 8.19 -8.94
C ARG A 388 11.71 6.97 -8.15
N ALA A 389 11.91 6.96 -6.84
CA ALA A 389 11.48 5.85 -5.98
C ALA A 389 9.96 5.69 -5.99
N ALA A 390 9.21 6.80 -5.94
CA ALA A 390 7.75 6.79 -6.02
C ALA A 390 7.26 6.25 -7.37
N ALA A 391 7.88 6.68 -8.48
CA ALA A 391 7.52 6.25 -9.83
C ALA A 391 7.83 4.77 -10.10
N LEU A 392 9.00 4.28 -9.69
CA LEU A 392 9.34 2.86 -9.78
C LEU A 392 8.39 2.01 -8.91
N GLY A 393 8.01 2.48 -7.72
CA GLY A 393 7.00 1.82 -6.89
C GLY A 393 5.65 1.70 -7.61
N ALA A 394 5.18 2.79 -8.21
CA ALA A 394 3.95 2.81 -9.00
C ALA A 394 4.00 1.83 -10.19
N LEU A 395 5.11 1.79 -10.94
CA LEU A 395 5.27 0.86 -12.07
C LEU A 395 5.22 -0.61 -11.64
N VAL A 396 5.81 -0.95 -10.48
CA VAL A 396 5.72 -2.31 -9.90
C VAL A 396 4.28 -2.67 -9.54
N GLU A 397 3.56 -1.76 -8.87
CA GLU A 397 2.15 -1.98 -8.52
C GLU A 397 1.27 -2.16 -9.76
N ARG A 398 1.56 -1.41 -10.83
CA ARG A 398 0.84 -1.49 -12.11
C ARG A 398 1.27 -2.68 -12.98
N ARG A 399 2.21 -3.53 -12.51
CA ARG A 399 2.70 -4.71 -13.26
C ARG A 399 3.29 -4.32 -14.62
N ALA A 400 4.07 -3.24 -14.63
CA ALA A 400 4.68 -2.69 -15.83
C ALA A 400 6.16 -3.09 -15.94
N GLU A 401 6.49 -4.36 -15.69
CA GLU A 401 7.88 -4.82 -15.64
C GLU A 401 8.63 -4.58 -16.97
N GLY A 402 7.93 -4.55 -18.11
CA GLY A 402 8.51 -4.14 -19.41
C GLY A 402 9.06 -2.71 -19.40
N ARG A 403 8.34 -1.75 -18.80
CA ARG A 403 8.82 -0.37 -18.67
C ARG A 403 9.99 -0.26 -17.70
N ILE A 404 9.98 -1.06 -16.64
CA ILE A 404 11.10 -1.13 -15.69
C ILE A 404 12.34 -1.73 -16.39
N ALA A 405 12.16 -2.71 -17.29
CA ALA A 405 13.25 -3.24 -18.11
C ALA A 405 13.85 -2.17 -19.04
N ASP A 406 13.02 -1.36 -19.70
CA ASP A 406 13.49 -0.23 -20.51
C ASP A 406 14.29 0.78 -19.66
N LEU A 407 13.81 1.07 -18.44
CA LEU A 407 14.49 1.98 -17.52
C LEU A 407 15.82 1.41 -17.00
N ALA A 408 15.91 0.10 -16.78
CA ALA A 408 17.16 -0.55 -16.38
C ALA A 408 18.26 -0.39 -17.43
N ALA A 409 17.90 -0.14 -18.70
CA ALA A 409 18.83 0.15 -19.77
C ALA A 409 19.49 1.54 -19.70
N LEU A 410 18.91 2.46 -18.93
CA LEU A 410 19.53 3.77 -18.69
C LEU A 410 20.84 3.60 -17.91
N ALA A 411 21.80 4.50 -18.14
CA ALA A 411 22.98 4.62 -17.31
C ALA A 411 22.69 5.39 -16.01
N GLY A 412 23.54 5.20 -14.99
CA GLY A 412 23.47 5.95 -13.74
C GLY A 412 22.41 5.44 -12.74
N ALA A 413 22.03 6.31 -11.80
CA ALA A 413 21.19 5.94 -10.66
C ALA A 413 19.82 5.38 -11.07
N ALA A 414 19.20 5.93 -12.12
CA ALA A 414 17.90 5.45 -12.57
C ALA A 414 17.92 4.00 -13.07
N GLY A 415 18.92 3.66 -13.88
CA GLY A 415 19.11 2.29 -14.33
C GLY A 415 19.44 1.32 -13.20
N GLU A 416 20.27 1.73 -12.24
CA GLU A 416 20.61 0.90 -11.07
C GLU A 416 19.41 0.65 -10.14
N ASP A 417 18.56 1.65 -9.94
CA ASP A 417 17.35 1.51 -9.13
C ASP A 417 16.31 0.63 -9.84
N ALA A 418 16.14 0.79 -11.15
CA ALA A 418 15.27 -0.07 -11.96
C ALA A 418 15.76 -1.52 -11.96
N ALA A 419 17.07 -1.75 -12.16
CA ALA A 419 17.67 -3.09 -12.08
C ALA A 419 17.45 -3.73 -10.70
N ALA A 420 17.60 -2.97 -9.60
CA ALA A 420 17.31 -3.46 -8.24
C ALA A 420 15.84 -3.83 -8.00
N ARG A 421 14.90 -3.27 -8.77
CA ARG A 421 13.49 -3.69 -8.72
C ARG A 421 13.28 -5.00 -9.47
N LEU A 422 13.89 -5.15 -10.65
CA LEU A 422 13.80 -6.37 -11.47
C LEU A 422 14.47 -7.57 -10.81
N GLU A 423 15.63 -7.37 -10.16
CA GLU A 423 16.32 -8.41 -9.39
C GLU A 423 15.42 -9.07 -8.34
N ARG A 424 14.53 -8.28 -7.72
CA ARG A 424 13.57 -8.74 -6.70
C ARG A 424 12.19 -9.09 -7.27
N SER A 425 11.98 -8.94 -8.58
CA SER A 425 10.69 -9.23 -9.20
C SER A 425 10.36 -10.72 -9.12
N GLU A 426 9.09 -11.07 -8.94
CA GLU A 426 8.61 -12.46 -9.00
C GLU A 426 7.93 -12.78 -10.33
N ARG A 427 7.86 -11.81 -11.24
CA ARG A 427 7.20 -11.95 -12.55
C ARG A 427 8.20 -11.92 -13.68
N ALA A 428 7.94 -12.70 -14.72
CA ALA A 428 8.72 -12.66 -15.94
C ALA A 428 8.65 -11.27 -16.59
N PHE A 429 9.75 -10.85 -17.20
CA PHE A 429 9.90 -9.56 -17.87
C PHE A 429 10.83 -9.70 -19.08
N PRO A 430 10.72 -8.80 -20.08
CA PRO A 430 11.58 -8.86 -21.25
C PRO A 430 13.03 -8.62 -20.86
N ILE A 431 13.94 -9.51 -21.28
CA ILE A 431 15.37 -9.37 -21.00
C ILE A 431 16.11 -8.63 -22.11
N ALA A 432 15.53 -8.50 -23.31
CA ALA A 432 16.14 -7.78 -24.44
C ALA A 432 16.65 -6.36 -24.07
N PRO A 433 15.88 -5.49 -23.37
CA PRO A 433 16.40 -4.19 -22.96
C PRO A 433 17.63 -4.28 -22.04
N LEU A 434 17.69 -5.29 -21.18
CA LEU A 434 18.82 -5.51 -20.28
C LEU A 434 20.03 -6.07 -21.02
N LEU A 435 19.82 -6.86 -22.08
CA LEU A 435 20.88 -7.32 -22.97
C LEU A 435 21.48 -6.15 -23.76
N ASP A 436 20.66 -5.21 -24.21
CA ASP A 436 21.14 -3.98 -24.82
C ASP A 436 21.92 -3.13 -23.81
N ALA A 437 21.44 -3.06 -22.57
CA ALA A 437 22.10 -2.35 -21.49
C ALA A 437 23.48 -2.91 -21.15
N VAL A 438 23.67 -4.24 -21.15
CA VAL A 438 24.96 -4.85 -20.83
C VAL A 438 25.96 -4.73 -21.99
N ARG A 439 25.48 -4.56 -23.23
CA ARG A 439 26.31 -4.28 -24.42
C ARG A 439 26.82 -2.84 -24.43
N ALA A 440 26.06 -1.90 -23.86
CA ALA A 440 26.43 -0.50 -23.81
C ALA A 440 27.72 -0.26 -23.00
N GLU A 441 28.38 0.86 -23.25
CA GLU A 441 29.58 1.27 -22.51
C GLU A 441 29.31 1.33 -21.00
N GLY A 442 30.18 0.69 -20.21
CA GLY A 442 30.01 0.56 -18.76
C GLY A 442 28.93 -0.44 -18.32
N GLY A 443 28.12 -0.98 -19.24
CA GLY A 443 27.05 -1.93 -18.95
C GLY A 443 27.53 -3.21 -18.28
N SER A 444 28.64 -3.78 -18.77
CA SER A 444 29.28 -4.98 -18.20
C SER A 444 29.79 -4.80 -16.76
N GLU A 445 29.96 -3.56 -16.30
CA GLU A 445 30.45 -3.24 -14.97
C GLU A 445 29.33 -3.12 -13.93
N ARG A 446 28.05 -3.17 -14.35
CA ARG A 446 26.87 -2.92 -13.49
C ARG A 446 26.38 -4.20 -12.78
N PRO A 447 26.66 -4.40 -11.48
CA PRO A 447 26.31 -5.65 -10.80
C PRO A 447 24.82 -5.92 -10.68
N ARG A 448 24.00 -4.88 -10.44
CA ARG A 448 22.54 -5.05 -10.34
C ARG A 448 21.92 -5.39 -11.69
N LEU A 449 22.45 -4.84 -12.78
CA LEU A 449 22.00 -5.20 -14.12
C LEU A 449 22.24 -6.69 -14.41
N ARG A 450 23.41 -7.23 -14.01
CA ARG A 450 23.70 -8.67 -14.12
C ARG A 450 22.75 -9.52 -13.29
N ALA A 451 22.48 -9.10 -12.05
CA ALA A 451 21.56 -9.81 -11.15
C ALA A 451 20.12 -9.80 -11.69
N ALA A 452 19.68 -8.67 -12.25
CA ALA A 452 18.39 -8.53 -12.94
C ALA A 452 18.31 -9.43 -14.19
N LEU A 453 19.36 -9.51 -15.00
CA LEU A 453 19.45 -10.45 -16.13
C LEU A 453 19.31 -11.89 -15.65
N ALA A 454 20.05 -12.29 -14.63
CA ALA A 454 19.95 -13.64 -14.07
C ALA A 454 18.55 -13.93 -13.53
N ARG A 455 17.91 -12.96 -12.87
CA ARG A 455 16.51 -13.09 -12.43
C ARG A 455 15.55 -13.25 -13.61
N GLY A 456 15.71 -12.44 -14.65
CA GLY A 456 14.90 -12.50 -15.86
C GLY A 456 15.00 -13.85 -16.56
N VAL A 457 16.20 -14.42 -16.66
CA VAL A 457 16.41 -15.77 -17.21
C VAL A 457 15.78 -16.85 -16.36
N ALA A 458 15.96 -16.77 -15.03
CA ALA A 458 15.35 -17.73 -14.11
C ALA A 458 13.82 -17.77 -14.23
N LEU A 459 13.19 -16.61 -14.42
CA LEU A 459 11.73 -16.49 -14.56
C LEU A 459 11.22 -16.78 -15.98
N GLY A 460 12.01 -16.44 -17.01
CA GLY A 460 11.65 -16.61 -18.42
C GLY A 460 11.96 -17.98 -19.02
N GLY A 461 12.75 -18.81 -18.33
CA GLY A 461 13.05 -20.18 -18.74
C GLY A 461 13.74 -20.28 -20.10
N ASP A 462 13.30 -21.23 -20.93
CA ASP A 462 13.94 -21.53 -22.22
C ASP A 462 13.82 -20.39 -23.24
N ALA A 463 12.76 -19.59 -23.18
CA ALA A 463 12.61 -18.43 -24.07
C ALA A 463 13.71 -17.38 -23.82
N ALA A 464 13.92 -17.03 -22.54
CA ALA A 464 14.99 -16.13 -22.14
C ALA A 464 16.38 -16.71 -22.42
N ARG A 465 16.56 -18.03 -22.29
CA ARG A 465 17.82 -18.70 -22.69
C ARG A 465 18.08 -18.55 -24.19
N GLY A 466 17.07 -18.78 -25.03
CA GLY A 466 17.18 -18.61 -26.48
C GLY A 466 17.54 -17.18 -26.90
N GLU A 467 16.98 -16.17 -26.22
CA GLU A 467 17.34 -14.77 -26.44
C GLU A 467 18.82 -14.49 -26.12
N ILE A 468 19.37 -15.08 -25.06
CA ILE A 468 20.79 -14.96 -24.70
C ILE A 468 21.68 -15.66 -25.73
N GLU A 469 21.29 -16.85 -26.20
CA GLU A 469 22.07 -17.61 -27.17
C GLU A 469 22.15 -16.89 -28.52
N ALA A 470 21.06 -16.21 -28.92
CA ALA A 470 20.99 -15.40 -30.13
C ALA A 470 21.67 -14.03 -29.98
N ALA A 471 21.97 -13.59 -28.75
CA ALA A 471 22.54 -12.28 -28.50
C ALA A 471 24.01 -12.21 -28.95
N GLU A 472 24.31 -11.28 -29.85
CA GLU A 472 25.70 -10.89 -30.11
C GLU A 472 26.23 -10.05 -28.94
N LEU A 473 27.17 -10.60 -28.19
CA LEU A 473 27.75 -9.98 -27.00
C LEU A 473 29.26 -9.81 -27.18
N SER A 474 29.78 -8.64 -26.81
CA SER A 474 31.22 -8.42 -26.63
C SER A 474 31.78 -9.35 -25.55
N VAL A 475 33.09 -9.59 -25.55
CA VAL A 475 33.76 -10.44 -24.55
C VAL A 475 33.46 -9.97 -23.13
N ALA A 476 33.49 -8.66 -22.89
CA ALA A 476 33.20 -8.07 -21.59
C ALA A 476 31.74 -8.28 -21.14
N ALA A 477 30.78 -8.05 -22.04
CA ALA A 477 29.36 -8.29 -21.76
C ALA A 477 29.10 -9.78 -21.51
N ARG A 478 29.74 -10.67 -22.29
CA ARG A 478 29.62 -12.12 -22.16
C ARG A 478 30.17 -12.62 -20.82
N ALA A 479 31.38 -12.22 -20.45
CA ALA A 479 32.01 -12.61 -19.18
C ALA A 479 31.22 -12.08 -17.98
N SER A 480 30.68 -10.86 -18.08
CA SER A 480 29.82 -10.25 -17.09
C SER A 480 28.50 -11.01 -16.92
N LEU A 481 27.79 -11.28 -18.02
CA LEU A 481 26.55 -12.05 -17.98
C LEU A 481 26.78 -13.48 -17.46
N ALA A 482 27.86 -14.14 -17.90
CA ALA A 482 28.24 -15.47 -17.43
C ALA A 482 28.41 -15.50 -15.90
N LEU A 483 29.08 -14.50 -15.32
CA LEU A 483 29.24 -14.39 -13.88
C LEU A 483 27.88 -14.29 -13.17
N GLY A 484 27.00 -13.38 -13.62
CA GLY A 484 25.68 -13.20 -13.01
C GLY A 484 24.81 -14.48 -13.08
N LEU A 485 24.84 -15.19 -14.21
CA LEU A 485 24.07 -16.41 -14.39
C LEU A 485 24.66 -17.61 -13.62
N ALA A 486 25.98 -17.68 -13.45
CA ALA A 486 26.64 -18.80 -12.79
C ALA A 486 26.46 -18.78 -11.26
N GLU A 487 26.34 -17.59 -10.66
CA GLU A 487 26.07 -17.40 -9.23
C GLU A 487 24.68 -17.91 -8.81
N ASN A 488 23.72 -17.94 -9.74
CA ASN A 488 22.37 -18.46 -9.50
C ASN A 488 22.22 -19.89 -10.06
N GLU A 489 21.92 -20.85 -9.18
CA GLU A 489 21.79 -22.26 -9.53
C GLU A 489 20.79 -22.54 -10.66
N ALA A 490 19.66 -21.82 -10.69
CA ALA A 490 18.62 -21.98 -11.72
C ALA A 490 19.09 -21.58 -13.13
N THR A 491 20.17 -20.79 -13.24
CA THR A 491 20.66 -20.24 -14.50
C THR A 491 22.04 -20.75 -14.91
N ARG A 492 22.69 -21.60 -14.12
CA ARG A 492 24.03 -22.15 -14.42
C ARG A 492 24.13 -22.83 -15.79
N ALA A 493 23.09 -23.55 -16.20
CA ALA A 493 23.06 -24.19 -17.53
C ALA A 493 23.15 -23.17 -18.68
N ALA A 494 22.53 -21.98 -18.52
CA ALA A 494 22.63 -20.90 -19.50
C ALA A 494 24.00 -20.18 -19.45
N ALA A 495 24.71 -20.24 -18.33
CA ALA A 495 26.03 -19.63 -18.18
C ALA A 495 27.14 -20.41 -18.88
N ALA A 496 27.07 -21.74 -18.91
CA ALA A 496 28.10 -22.62 -19.48
C ALA A 496 28.55 -22.25 -20.91
N PRO A 497 27.66 -22.08 -21.91
CA PRO A 497 28.07 -21.70 -23.26
C PRO A 497 28.69 -20.29 -23.34
N LEU A 498 28.30 -19.39 -22.43
CA LEU A 498 28.91 -18.05 -22.34
C LEU A 498 30.33 -18.13 -21.78
N VAL A 499 30.54 -18.96 -20.74
CA VAL A 499 31.88 -19.22 -20.17
C VAL A 499 32.81 -19.81 -21.22
N GLU A 500 32.34 -20.79 -22.01
CA GLU A 500 33.11 -21.41 -23.09
C GLU A 500 33.67 -20.36 -24.06
N ARG A 501 32.77 -19.54 -24.62
CA ARG A 501 33.14 -18.52 -25.59
C ARG A 501 33.97 -17.38 -24.96
N ALA A 502 33.69 -17.01 -23.71
CA ALA A 502 34.44 -15.97 -23.02
C ALA A 502 35.87 -16.44 -22.69
N ALA A 503 36.06 -17.70 -22.29
CA ALA A 503 37.38 -18.26 -22.00
C ALA A 503 38.30 -18.25 -23.23
N ALA A 504 37.75 -18.49 -24.42
CA ALA A 504 38.49 -18.48 -25.67
C ALA A 504 38.96 -17.06 -26.12
N GLU A 505 38.25 -16.01 -25.73
CA GLU A 505 38.45 -14.64 -26.26
C GLU A 505 38.93 -13.63 -25.21
N ALA A 506 38.81 -13.93 -23.92
CA ALA A 506 39.14 -13.02 -22.82
C ALA A 506 40.64 -12.67 -22.78
N SER A 507 40.93 -11.38 -23.01
CA SER A 507 42.29 -10.84 -23.01
C SER A 507 42.55 -9.86 -21.86
N THR A 508 41.54 -9.08 -21.44
CA THR A 508 41.69 -8.12 -20.34
C THR A 508 41.64 -8.85 -18.98
N PHE A 509 42.20 -8.23 -17.93
CA PHE A 509 42.11 -8.79 -16.57
C PHE A 509 40.66 -8.98 -16.12
N ALA A 510 39.80 -7.98 -16.36
CA ALA A 510 38.41 -8.01 -15.91
C ALA A 510 37.61 -9.15 -16.57
N ASP A 511 37.79 -9.36 -17.88
CA ASP A 511 37.10 -10.43 -18.62
C ASP A 511 37.58 -11.80 -18.17
N ARG A 512 38.90 -11.99 -18.05
CA ARG A 512 39.51 -13.24 -17.59
C ARG A 512 39.05 -13.57 -16.16
N TRP A 513 39.07 -12.58 -15.26
CA TRP A 513 38.68 -12.78 -13.87
C TRP A 513 37.20 -13.14 -13.73
N ARG A 514 36.29 -12.44 -14.41
CA ARG A 514 34.85 -12.76 -14.40
C ARG A 514 34.57 -14.15 -14.99
N THR A 515 35.25 -14.49 -16.08
CA THR A 515 35.14 -15.80 -16.72
C THR A 515 35.61 -16.91 -15.77
N ALA A 516 36.76 -16.73 -15.11
CA ALA A 516 37.26 -17.71 -14.14
C ALA A 516 36.30 -17.88 -12.95
N ARG A 517 35.76 -16.78 -12.42
CA ARG A 517 34.73 -16.83 -11.36
C ARG A 517 33.47 -17.56 -11.80
N ALA A 518 32.98 -17.32 -13.01
CA ALA A 518 31.84 -18.04 -13.56
C ALA A 518 32.13 -19.54 -13.77
N ALA A 519 33.34 -19.88 -14.25
CA ALA A 519 33.79 -21.24 -14.50
C ALA A 519 33.84 -22.13 -13.24
N ALA A 520 33.94 -21.52 -12.04
CA ALA A 520 33.89 -22.25 -10.78
C ALA A 520 32.51 -22.85 -10.46
N HIS A 521 31.44 -22.38 -11.12
CA HIS A 521 30.06 -22.75 -10.82
C HIS A 521 29.36 -23.52 -11.94
N VAL A 522 29.97 -23.69 -13.11
CA VAL A 522 29.37 -24.37 -14.27
C VAL A 522 30.11 -25.67 -14.59
N GLU A 523 29.42 -26.58 -15.30
CA GLU A 523 30.10 -27.71 -15.93
C GLU A 523 31.03 -27.20 -17.04
N ARG A 524 32.29 -27.62 -16.99
CA ARG A 524 33.36 -27.10 -17.85
C ARG A 524 33.65 -28.06 -18.97
N SER A 525 33.89 -27.53 -20.17
CA SER A 525 34.51 -28.29 -21.25
C SER A 525 36.00 -28.49 -21.00
N ALA A 526 36.63 -29.36 -21.79
CA ALA A 526 38.08 -29.50 -21.81
C ALA A 526 38.81 -28.21 -22.21
N GLY A 527 38.20 -27.37 -23.06
CA GLY A 527 38.77 -26.09 -23.48
C GLY A 527 38.79 -25.06 -22.36
N VAL A 528 37.69 -24.95 -21.60
CA VAL A 528 37.62 -24.11 -20.40
C VAL A 528 38.60 -24.59 -19.34
N GLU A 529 38.67 -25.91 -19.10
CA GLU A 529 39.60 -26.49 -18.13
C GLU A 529 41.06 -26.17 -18.51
N ALA A 530 41.45 -26.35 -19.78
CA ALA A 530 42.79 -25.99 -20.25
C ALA A 530 43.10 -24.50 -20.07
N THR A 531 42.13 -23.63 -20.35
CA THR A 531 42.26 -22.18 -20.16
C THR A 531 42.47 -21.82 -18.68
N MET A 532 41.70 -22.41 -17.77
CA MET A 532 41.87 -22.20 -16.32
C MET A 532 43.25 -22.68 -15.85
N GLN A 533 43.74 -23.81 -16.37
CA GLN A 533 45.10 -24.28 -16.04
C GLN A 533 46.17 -23.30 -16.51
N THR A 534 46.04 -22.75 -17.73
CA THR A 534 46.96 -21.72 -18.25
C THR A 534 46.94 -20.49 -17.37
N TRP A 535 45.76 -19.94 -17.06
CA TRP A 535 45.66 -18.75 -16.20
C TRP A 535 46.16 -19.01 -14.78
N ALA A 536 45.93 -20.19 -14.21
CA ALA A 536 46.45 -20.57 -12.91
C ALA A 536 47.99 -20.60 -12.87
N ARG A 537 48.66 -21.00 -13.96
CA ARG A 537 50.13 -21.07 -14.03
C ARG A 537 50.78 -19.74 -14.39
N GLU A 538 50.23 -19.05 -15.38
CA GLU A 538 50.94 -18.01 -16.13
C GLU A 538 50.45 -16.59 -15.86
N ALA A 539 49.25 -16.39 -15.31
CA ALA A 539 48.74 -15.04 -15.08
C ALA A 539 49.61 -14.27 -14.07
N GLU A 540 49.95 -13.03 -14.38
CA GLU A 540 50.76 -12.16 -13.50
C GLU A 540 49.99 -11.79 -12.23
N GLU A 541 48.69 -11.54 -12.36
CA GLU A 541 47.83 -11.09 -11.28
C GLU A 541 47.40 -12.27 -10.41
N TRP A 542 47.76 -12.24 -9.12
CA TRP A 542 47.41 -13.31 -8.17
C TRP A 542 45.89 -13.52 -8.05
N MET A 543 45.09 -12.47 -8.25
CA MET A 543 43.62 -12.53 -8.20
C MET A 543 43.06 -13.42 -9.31
N LEU A 544 43.65 -13.34 -10.51
CA LEU A 544 43.27 -14.18 -11.64
C LEU A 544 43.75 -15.61 -11.41
N ARG A 545 44.99 -15.82 -10.95
CA ARG A 545 45.48 -17.16 -10.60
C ARG A 545 44.60 -17.84 -9.56
N SER A 546 44.22 -17.12 -8.50
CA SER A 546 43.33 -17.64 -7.44
C SER A 546 41.96 -18.00 -7.99
N ALA A 547 41.34 -17.12 -8.79
CA ALA A 547 40.03 -17.40 -9.39
C ALA A 547 40.09 -18.57 -10.38
N ALA A 548 41.17 -18.70 -11.14
CA ALA A 548 41.39 -19.82 -12.05
C ALA A 548 41.58 -21.14 -11.28
N VAL A 549 42.38 -21.13 -10.21
CA VAL A 549 42.53 -22.26 -9.28
C VAL A 549 41.18 -22.67 -8.70
N ASP A 550 40.34 -21.71 -8.31
CA ASP A 550 39.00 -22.00 -7.78
C ASP A 550 38.11 -22.72 -8.79
N ALA A 551 38.35 -22.49 -10.09
CA ALA A 551 37.66 -23.10 -11.20
C ALA A 551 38.32 -24.36 -11.75
N LEU A 552 39.37 -24.91 -11.15
CA LEU A 552 39.99 -26.15 -11.61
C LEU A 552 39.21 -27.40 -11.17
N GLY A 553 39.09 -28.37 -12.07
CA GLY A 553 38.46 -29.65 -11.80
C GLY A 553 39.41 -30.70 -11.21
N ALA A 554 38.84 -31.86 -10.89
CA ALA A 554 39.59 -33.00 -10.38
C ALA A 554 40.64 -33.55 -11.36
N GLY A 555 40.58 -33.20 -12.65
CA GLY A 555 41.62 -33.55 -13.64
C GLY A 555 42.90 -32.71 -13.55
N SER A 556 42.90 -31.65 -12.72
CA SER A 556 43.98 -30.66 -12.65
C SER A 556 44.79 -30.74 -11.34
N VAL A 557 44.83 -31.91 -10.71
CA VAL A 557 45.52 -32.14 -9.41
C VAL A 557 46.98 -31.69 -9.45
N ASP A 558 47.71 -31.94 -10.53
CA ASP A 558 49.11 -31.57 -10.61
C ASP A 558 49.32 -30.04 -10.57
N VAL A 559 48.45 -29.28 -11.25
CA VAL A 559 48.46 -27.81 -11.20
C VAL A 559 48.14 -27.33 -9.80
N LEU A 560 47.10 -27.89 -9.18
CA LEU A 560 46.71 -27.55 -7.83
C LEU A 560 47.84 -27.84 -6.84
N ARG A 561 48.52 -29.00 -6.94
CA ARG A 561 49.66 -29.37 -6.11
C ARG A 561 50.83 -28.39 -6.29
N GLU A 562 51.17 -28.07 -7.53
CA GLU A 562 52.20 -27.09 -7.86
C GLU A 562 51.90 -25.73 -7.22
N ARG A 563 50.67 -25.21 -7.41
CA ARG A 563 50.25 -23.91 -6.87
C ARG A 563 50.21 -23.88 -5.35
N ALA A 564 49.72 -24.94 -4.71
CA ALA A 564 49.71 -25.06 -3.24
C ALA A 564 51.11 -24.96 -2.64
N LEU A 565 52.11 -25.57 -3.29
CA LEU A 565 53.48 -25.64 -2.77
C LEU A 565 54.33 -24.40 -3.08
N SER A 566 54.10 -23.76 -4.24
CA SER A 566 55.10 -22.85 -4.81
C SER A 566 54.62 -21.47 -5.24
N ASP A 567 53.31 -21.18 -5.31
CA ASP A 567 52.85 -19.85 -5.76
C ASP A 567 53.36 -18.73 -4.84
N ALA A 568 53.82 -17.60 -5.36
CA ALA A 568 54.37 -16.53 -4.51
C ALA A 568 53.34 -15.97 -3.50
N TYR A 569 52.05 -16.02 -3.83
CA TYR A 569 50.97 -15.39 -3.06
C TYR A 569 50.19 -16.39 -2.21
N PRO A 570 50.00 -16.12 -0.90
CA PRO A 570 49.34 -17.05 0.02
C PRO A 570 47.89 -17.35 -0.35
N ARG A 571 47.15 -16.39 -0.95
CA ARG A 571 45.76 -16.60 -1.37
C ARG A 571 45.61 -17.66 -2.46
N VAL A 572 46.55 -17.73 -3.40
CA VAL A 572 46.56 -18.77 -4.44
C VAL A 572 46.86 -20.14 -3.82
N ARG A 573 47.80 -20.20 -2.87
CA ARG A 573 48.11 -21.44 -2.14
C ARG A 573 46.90 -21.95 -1.37
N ILE A 574 46.19 -21.07 -0.66
CA ILE A 574 44.97 -21.42 0.09
C ILE A 574 43.91 -21.99 -0.84
N ALA A 575 43.59 -21.27 -1.93
CA ALA A 575 42.63 -21.75 -2.92
C ALA A 575 43.02 -23.14 -3.46
N ALA A 576 44.31 -23.35 -3.75
CA ALA A 576 44.79 -24.64 -4.26
C ALA A 576 44.64 -25.77 -3.24
N VAL A 577 44.94 -25.52 -1.96
CA VAL A 577 44.76 -26.48 -0.87
C VAL A 577 43.28 -26.82 -0.68
N GLU A 578 42.40 -25.83 -0.71
CA GLU A 578 40.95 -26.04 -0.58
C GLU A 578 40.39 -26.87 -1.74
N GLN A 579 40.86 -26.64 -2.97
CA GLN A 579 40.45 -27.42 -4.13
C GLN A 579 41.00 -28.84 -4.11
N LEU A 580 42.27 -29.04 -3.71
CA LEU A 580 42.82 -30.39 -3.49
C LEU A 580 41.99 -31.16 -2.48
N ALA A 581 41.59 -30.52 -1.38
CA ALA A 581 40.77 -31.13 -0.34
C ALA A 581 39.36 -31.47 -0.87
N ARG A 582 38.72 -30.55 -1.59
CA ARG A 582 37.39 -30.74 -2.19
C ARG A 582 37.37 -31.93 -3.16
N HIS A 583 38.45 -32.11 -3.92
CA HIS A 583 38.59 -33.22 -4.87
C HIS A 583 39.13 -34.50 -4.22
N GLY A 584 39.38 -34.52 -2.90
CA GLY A 584 39.95 -35.68 -2.20
C GLY A 584 41.39 -36.00 -2.60
N ALA A 585 42.12 -35.05 -3.19
CA ALA A 585 43.45 -35.20 -3.74
C ALA A 585 44.56 -34.57 -2.87
N LEU A 586 44.23 -34.10 -1.67
CA LEU A 586 45.21 -33.56 -0.73
C LEU A 586 46.01 -34.69 -0.05
N GLU A 587 47.09 -35.11 -0.70
CA GLU A 587 48.00 -36.13 -0.18
C GLU A 587 48.73 -35.69 1.11
N SER A 588 49.04 -36.66 1.97
CA SER A 588 49.74 -36.41 3.25
C SER A 588 51.09 -35.69 3.08
N ALA A 589 51.86 -36.01 2.03
CA ALA A 589 53.14 -35.36 1.75
C ALA A 589 52.96 -33.88 1.39
N THR A 590 52.00 -33.57 0.53
CA THR A 590 51.63 -32.19 0.15
C THR A 590 51.14 -31.42 1.38
N ALA A 591 50.21 -32.00 2.15
CA ALA A 591 49.71 -31.40 3.38
C ALA A 591 50.85 -31.10 4.38
N SER A 592 51.80 -32.02 4.54
CA SER A 592 52.93 -31.85 5.46
C SER A 592 53.96 -30.82 4.99
N ALA A 593 54.08 -30.59 3.68
CA ALA A 593 54.91 -29.52 3.13
C ALA A 593 54.24 -28.15 3.33
N VAL A 594 52.95 -28.05 3.05
CA VAL A 594 52.15 -26.82 3.24
C VAL A 594 52.00 -26.45 4.72
N ALA A 595 51.96 -27.44 5.62
CA ALA A 595 51.95 -27.20 7.06
C ALA A 595 53.22 -26.48 7.58
N ARG A 596 54.28 -26.41 6.75
CA ARG A 596 55.51 -25.67 7.03
C ARG A 596 55.61 -24.37 6.23
N ASP A 597 54.52 -23.91 5.63
CA ASP A 597 54.49 -22.66 4.87
C ASP A 597 54.87 -21.48 5.78
N ARG A 598 55.57 -20.49 5.22
CA ARG A 598 55.95 -19.27 5.96
C ARG A 598 54.74 -18.43 6.39
N TRP A 599 53.60 -18.57 5.71
CA TRP A 599 52.40 -17.79 5.96
C TRP A 599 51.42 -18.55 6.86
N PRO A 600 51.10 -18.02 8.06
CA PRO A 600 50.19 -18.68 9.00
C PRO A 600 48.81 -19.01 8.41
N MET A 601 48.27 -18.15 7.55
CA MET A 601 46.97 -18.37 6.88
C MET A 601 46.97 -19.58 5.93
N VAL A 602 48.11 -19.92 5.32
CA VAL A 602 48.24 -21.12 4.47
C VAL A 602 48.32 -22.37 5.35
N ARG A 603 49.05 -22.29 6.47
CA ARG A 603 49.09 -23.36 7.49
C ARG A 603 47.71 -23.63 8.09
N VAL A 604 46.91 -22.59 8.33
CA VAL A 604 45.51 -22.71 8.74
C VAL A 604 44.67 -23.41 7.67
N ALA A 605 44.79 -23.02 6.40
CA ALA A 605 44.02 -23.63 5.32
C ALA A 605 44.30 -25.14 5.18
N VAL A 606 45.55 -25.58 5.34
CA VAL A 606 45.85 -27.03 5.32
C VAL A 606 45.32 -27.76 6.54
N LEU A 607 45.29 -27.14 7.73
CA LEU A 607 44.61 -27.71 8.89
C LEU A 607 43.12 -27.90 8.58
N ASP A 608 42.46 -26.85 8.07
CA ASP A 608 41.05 -26.84 7.64
C ASP A 608 40.73 -27.92 6.61
N ALA A 609 41.58 -28.08 5.61
CA ALA A 609 41.47 -29.12 4.62
C ALA A 609 41.69 -30.54 5.16
N SER A 610 42.44 -30.69 6.26
CA SER A 610 42.89 -32.00 6.76
C SER A 610 42.07 -32.58 7.91
N VAL A 611 41.00 -31.93 8.37
CA VAL A 611 40.27 -32.32 9.60
C VAL A 611 39.83 -33.79 9.56
N ALA A 612 39.25 -34.19 8.44
CA ALA A 612 38.72 -35.54 8.22
C ALA A 612 39.70 -36.46 7.48
N ALA A 613 40.89 -35.97 7.12
CA ALA A 613 41.89 -36.71 6.37
C ALA A 613 42.79 -37.53 7.31
N GLU A 614 43.40 -38.59 6.76
CA GLU A 614 44.41 -39.38 7.47
C GLU A 614 45.58 -38.48 7.92
N GLY A 615 45.98 -38.63 9.18
CA GLY A 615 47.01 -37.78 9.81
C GLY A 615 46.51 -36.40 10.29
N GLY A 616 45.22 -36.06 10.13
CA GLY A 616 44.67 -34.76 10.49
C GLY A 616 44.82 -34.42 11.97
N ARG A 617 44.60 -35.40 12.86
CA ARG A 617 44.76 -35.27 14.31
C ARG A 617 46.22 -35.00 14.67
N GLU A 618 47.15 -35.76 14.11
CA GLU A 618 48.59 -35.62 14.34
C GLU A 618 49.09 -34.25 13.89
N ARG A 619 48.62 -33.76 12.73
CA ARG A 619 48.94 -32.40 12.26
C ARG A 619 48.38 -31.33 13.18
N ALA A 620 47.13 -31.47 13.64
CA ALA A 620 46.55 -30.52 14.59
C ALA A 620 47.31 -30.51 15.92
N ARG A 621 47.75 -31.67 16.44
CA ARG A 621 48.60 -31.73 17.64
C ARG A 621 49.94 -31.03 17.42
N ALA A 622 50.62 -31.29 16.30
CA ALA A 622 51.90 -30.63 15.99
C ALA A 622 51.75 -29.10 15.87
N ALA A 623 50.62 -28.62 15.35
CA ALA A 623 50.31 -27.21 15.19
C ALA A 623 50.05 -26.47 16.51
N LEU A 624 49.94 -27.17 17.66
CA LEU A 624 49.88 -26.52 18.99
C LEU A 624 51.19 -25.81 19.36
N ASP A 625 52.31 -26.22 18.77
CA ASP A 625 53.64 -25.64 18.98
C ASP A 625 54.04 -24.67 17.85
N ASP A 626 53.12 -24.34 16.94
CA ASP A 626 53.36 -23.39 15.84
C ASP A 626 53.71 -21.99 16.40
N ASP A 627 54.52 -21.21 15.68
CA ASP A 627 54.94 -19.88 16.12
C ASP A 627 53.80 -18.85 16.06
N ALA A 628 52.84 -19.03 15.14
CA ALA A 628 51.72 -18.14 14.96
C ALA A 628 50.51 -18.54 15.81
N GLN A 629 50.02 -17.57 16.59
CA GLN A 629 48.84 -17.72 17.44
C GLN A 629 47.58 -18.13 16.67
N LEU A 630 47.44 -17.71 15.42
CA LEU A 630 46.31 -18.08 14.56
C LEU A 630 46.28 -19.59 14.27
N VAL A 631 47.45 -20.19 14.04
CA VAL A 631 47.59 -21.62 13.75
C VAL A 631 47.32 -22.43 15.03
N ARG A 632 47.91 -22.02 16.17
CA ARG A 632 47.66 -22.65 17.47
C ARG A 632 46.18 -22.62 17.85
N ARG A 633 45.54 -21.44 17.73
CA ARG A 633 44.10 -21.29 17.98
C ARG A 633 43.31 -22.27 17.13
N ARG A 634 43.57 -22.29 15.81
CA ARG A 634 42.83 -23.15 14.89
C ARG A 634 43.06 -24.63 15.20
N ALA A 635 44.29 -25.02 15.51
CA ALA A 635 44.63 -26.37 15.94
C ALA A 635 43.80 -26.83 17.16
N ILE A 636 43.63 -25.97 18.16
CA ILE A 636 42.79 -26.27 19.33
C ILE A 636 41.33 -26.46 18.92
N GLU A 637 40.76 -25.53 18.14
CA GLU A 637 39.38 -25.64 17.64
C GLU A 637 39.13 -26.96 16.89
N HIS A 638 40.13 -27.42 16.13
CA HIS A 638 40.09 -28.70 15.43
C HIS A 638 40.14 -29.89 16.37
N LEU A 639 41.04 -29.89 17.34
CA LEU A 639 41.15 -30.95 18.34
C LEU A 639 39.87 -31.05 19.19
N THR A 640 39.21 -29.92 19.47
CA THR A 640 37.87 -29.88 20.07
C THR A 640 36.85 -30.59 19.20
N ARG A 641 36.77 -30.26 17.90
CA ARG A 641 35.85 -30.90 16.95
C ARG A 641 36.12 -32.40 16.80
N LEU A 642 37.39 -32.80 16.81
CA LEU A 642 37.82 -34.19 16.77
C LEU A 642 37.66 -34.93 18.11
N ARG A 643 37.17 -34.25 19.15
CA ARG A 643 37.01 -34.74 20.52
C ARG A 643 38.31 -35.37 21.07
N ASP A 644 39.47 -34.84 20.67
CA ASP A 644 40.76 -35.43 21.01
C ASP A 644 41.23 -35.03 22.41
N ARG A 645 40.76 -35.77 23.43
CA ARG A 645 41.17 -35.59 24.85
C ARG A 645 42.67 -35.78 25.09
N GLY A 646 43.37 -36.51 24.21
CA GLY A 646 44.81 -36.76 24.34
C GLY A 646 45.68 -35.52 24.09
N ALA A 647 45.11 -34.46 23.52
CA ALA A 647 45.80 -33.18 23.34
C ALA A 647 45.88 -32.31 24.61
N TRP A 648 45.18 -32.70 25.68
CA TRP A 648 45.10 -31.91 26.90
C TRP A 648 46.47 -31.45 27.45
N PRO A 649 47.51 -32.30 27.59
CA PRO A 649 48.78 -31.85 28.16
C PRO A 649 49.42 -30.67 27.42
N ALA A 650 49.31 -30.64 26.09
CA ALA A 650 49.84 -29.54 25.28
C ALA A 650 48.95 -28.28 25.38
N ILE A 651 47.63 -28.44 25.40
CA ILE A 651 46.68 -27.32 25.56
C ILE A 651 46.77 -26.72 26.96
N GLU A 652 46.98 -27.54 27.99
CA GLU A 652 47.25 -27.10 29.35
C GLU A 652 48.50 -26.22 29.41
N GLN A 653 49.58 -26.63 28.72
CA GLN A 653 50.79 -25.82 28.64
C GLN A 653 50.50 -24.44 28.01
N ARG A 654 49.66 -24.37 26.98
CA ARG A 654 49.21 -23.09 26.38
C ARG A 654 48.42 -22.24 27.38
N LEU A 655 47.49 -22.84 28.12
CA LEU A 655 46.76 -22.15 29.19
C LEU A 655 47.70 -21.62 30.27
N ARG A 656 48.76 -22.36 30.62
CA ARG A 656 49.78 -22.00 31.63
C ARG A 656 50.86 -21.03 31.12
N ASP A 657 50.96 -20.79 29.83
CA ASP A 657 51.91 -19.82 29.27
C ASP A 657 51.42 -18.37 29.43
N THR A 658 52.11 -17.61 30.28
CA THR A 658 51.79 -16.19 30.56
C THR A 658 51.95 -15.24 29.37
N ARG A 659 52.62 -15.68 28.30
CA ARG A 659 52.84 -14.89 27.07
C ARG A 659 51.92 -15.32 25.92
N GLU A 660 51.06 -16.30 26.15
CA GLU A 660 50.15 -16.78 25.12
C GLU A 660 49.08 -15.74 24.78
N TRP A 661 48.64 -15.73 23.53
CA TRP A 661 47.65 -14.78 23.03
C TRP A 661 46.24 -15.12 23.56
N PRO A 662 45.44 -14.12 23.94
CA PRO A 662 44.10 -14.32 24.47
C PRO A 662 43.19 -15.18 23.59
N MET A 663 43.30 -15.06 22.26
CA MET A 663 42.50 -15.85 21.32
C MET A 663 42.84 -17.35 21.32
N VAL A 664 44.05 -17.73 21.71
CA VAL A 664 44.46 -19.14 21.86
C VAL A 664 43.94 -19.67 23.20
N ILE A 665 44.01 -18.84 24.24
CA ILE A 665 43.43 -19.13 25.56
C ILE A 665 41.92 -19.34 25.43
N ASP A 666 41.19 -18.46 24.75
CA ASP A 666 39.75 -18.61 24.49
C ASP A 666 39.41 -19.96 23.83
N ALA A 667 40.11 -20.33 22.75
CA ALA A 667 39.93 -21.63 22.11
C ALA A 667 40.25 -22.81 23.06
N ALA A 668 41.27 -22.67 23.92
CA ALA A 668 41.62 -23.67 24.93
C ALA A 668 40.54 -23.80 26.02
N LEU A 669 39.94 -22.69 26.45
CA LEU A 669 38.81 -22.68 27.39
C LEU A 669 37.60 -23.37 26.78
N ALA A 670 37.30 -23.10 25.50
CA ALA A 670 36.26 -23.80 24.76
C ALA A 670 36.53 -25.31 24.66
N TYR A 671 37.77 -25.72 24.36
CA TYR A 671 38.19 -27.13 24.37
C TYR A 671 37.91 -27.80 25.73
N VAL A 672 38.32 -27.17 26.84
CA VAL A 672 38.12 -27.70 28.19
C VAL A 672 36.63 -27.84 28.52
N SER A 673 35.85 -26.82 28.22
CA SER A 673 34.41 -26.78 28.45
C SER A 673 33.66 -27.86 27.65
N GLU A 674 33.93 -27.93 26.35
CA GLU A 674 33.25 -28.85 25.43
C GLU A 674 33.60 -30.32 25.69
N LEU A 675 34.85 -30.61 26.08
CA LEU A 675 35.29 -31.98 26.32
C LEU A 675 35.18 -32.41 27.78
N CYS A 676 34.78 -31.51 28.68
CA CYS A 676 34.73 -31.74 30.13
C CYS A 676 36.06 -32.31 30.66
N VAL A 677 37.17 -31.59 30.42
CA VAL A 677 38.51 -32.10 30.73
C VAL A 677 38.76 -32.11 32.25
N ALA A 678 38.76 -33.30 32.84
CA ALA A 678 39.11 -33.50 34.24
C ALA A 678 40.55 -33.04 34.51
N GLY A 679 40.78 -32.35 35.63
CA GLY A 679 42.11 -31.84 36.01
C GLY A 679 42.49 -30.47 35.45
N ALA A 680 41.62 -29.81 34.67
CA ALA A 680 41.89 -28.46 34.14
C ALA A 680 41.90 -27.34 35.22
N GLY A 681 41.48 -27.65 36.44
CA GLY A 681 41.24 -26.68 37.51
C GLY A 681 42.40 -25.72 37.78
N GLU A 682 43.61 -26.23 37.97
CA GLU A 682 44.79 -25.40 38.26
C GLU A 682 45.12 -24.43 37.11
N ALA A 683 45.05 -24.91 35.87
CA ALA A 683 45.33 -24.11 34.68
C ALA A 683 44.29 -23.00 34.50
N LEU A 684 43.01 -23.29 34.76
CA LEU A 684 41.93 -22.29 34.72
C LEU A 684 42.10 -21.23 35.81
N VAL A 685 42.48 -21.63 37.04
CA VAL A 685 42.79 -20.67 38.12
C VAL A 685 43.97 -19.76 37.76
N GLU A 686 44.98 -20.26 37.05
CA GLU A 686 46.09 -19.44 36.55
C GLU A 686 45.64 -18.42 35.50
N VAL A 687 44.73 -18.79 34.58
CA VAL A 687 44.13 -17.82 33.64
C VAL A 687 43.37 -16.73 34.39
N ILE A 688 42.57 -17.10 35.40
CA ILE A 688 41.87 -16.13 36.26
C ILE A 688 42.85 -15.20 36.97
N ARG A 689 43.95 -15.75 37.49
CA ARG A 689 45.01 -14.99 38.18
C ARG A 689 45.64 -13.94 37.28
N ARG A 690 45.77 -14.20 35.97
CA ARG A 690 46.29 -13.21 35.02
C ARG A 690 45.34 -12.05 34.80
N GLY A 691 44.05 -12.34 34.61
CA GLY A 691 43.02 -11.30 34.44
C GLY A 691 42.75 -10.50 35.72
N ALA A 692 43.02 -11.08 36.89
CA ALA A 692 42.84 -10.41 38.19
C ALA A 692 44.01 -9.48 38.59
N ARG A 693 45.09 -9.39 37.80
CA ARG A 693 46.20 -8.47 38.09
C ARG A 693 45.78 -7.02 37.91
N GLU A 694 46.35 -6.13 38.72
CA GLU A 694 46.18 -4.69 38.53
C GLU A 694 46.74 -4.27 37.16
N GLY A 695 45.93 -3.55 36.38
CA GLY A 695 46.29 -3.14 35.02
C GLY A 695 46.36 -4.30 34.02
N ALA A 696 45.70 -5.44 34.28
CA ALA A 696 45.62 -6.53 33.31
C ALA A 696 45.03 -6.04 31.97
N TRP A 697 45.59 -6.54 30.87
CA TRP A 697 45.08 -6.26 29.53
C TRP A 697 43.66 -6.82 29.39
N GLU A 698 42.73 -6.03 28.84
CA GLU A 698 41.28 -6.32 28.83
C GLU A 698 40.93 -7.74 28.33
N PRO A 699 41.49 -8.27 27.22
CA PRO A 699 41.20 -9.64 26.79
C PRO A 699 41.62 -10.72 27.79
N ASN A 700 42.59 -10.45 28.67
CA ASN A 700 42.92 -11.37 29.77
C ASN A 700 41.86 -11.33 30.88
N VAL A 701 41.23 -10.18 31.11
CA VAL A 701 40.08 -10.02 32.02
C VAL A 701 38.87 -10.80 31.47
N GLU A 702 38.60 -10.69 30.18
CA GLU A 702 37.55 -11.45 29.49
C GLU A 702 37.80 -12.96 29.57
N ASN A 703 39.01 -13.41 29.26
CA ASN A 703 39.41 -14.82 29.38
C ASN A 703 39.34 -15.34 30.81
N ALA A 704 39.65 -14.50 31.82
CA ALA A 704 39.46 -14.86 33.22
C ALA A 704 37.98 -15.04 33.57
N GLY A 705 37.09 -14.19 33.04
CA GLY A 705 35.65 -14.37 33.15
C GLY A 705 35.16 -15.66 32.48
N LEU A 706 35.66 -15.97 31.28
CA LEU A 706 35.39 -17.23 30.58
C LEU A 706 35.88 -18.44 31.39
N ALA A 707 37.12 -18.41 31.89
CA ALA A 707 37.71 -19.48 32.68
C ALA A 707 36.90 -19.76 33.96
N LEU A 708 36.36 -18.72 34.60
CA LEU A 708 35.48 -18.88 35.76
C LEU A 708 34.15 -19.56 35.39
N ARG A 709 33.57 -19.24 34.23
CA ARG A 709 32.40 -19.97 33.72
C ARG A 709 32.73 -21.44 33.45
N VAL A 710 33.87 -21.72 32.82
CA VAL A 710 34.34 -23.10 32.59
C VAL A 710 34.53 -23.85 33.91
N LEU A 711 35.15 -23.23 34.93
CA LEU A 711 35.24 -23.83 36.28
C LEU A 711 33.88 -24.10 36.90
N THR A 712 32.91 -23.21 36.69
CA THR A 712 31.55 -23.39 37.22
C THR A 712 30.89 -24.62 36.62
N ARG A 713 31.06 -24.83 35.31
CA ARG A 713 30.56 -26.01 34.59
C ARG A 713 31.26 -27.30 34.99
N LEU A 714 32.58 -27.26 35.22
CA LEU A 714 33.34 -28.44 35.67
C LEU A 714 33.08 -28.79 37.14
N GLY A 715 32.83 -27.79 37.98
CA GLY A 715 32.70 -27.93 39.43
C GLY A 715 34.02 -28.28 40.13
N GLY A 716 33.92 -28.74 41.39
CA GLY A 716 35.06 -29.19 42.19
C GLY A 716 35.79 -28.07 42.95
N ALA A 717 36.86 -28.45 43.67
CA ALA A 717 37.57 -27.56 44.59
C ALA A 717 38.19 -26.32 43.92
N ALA A 718 38.64 -26.45 42.67
CA ALA A 718 39.26 -25.36 41.92
C ALA A 718 38.31 -24.17 41.63
N LEU A 719 36.99 -24.39 41.66
CA LEU A 719 36.01 -23.31 41.51
C LEU A 719 36.10 -22.29 42.64
N GLU A 720 36.24 -22.74 43.89
CA GLU A 720 36.33 -21.85 45.04
C GLU A 720 37.66 -21.06 45.05
N ASP A 721 38.74 -21.71 44.64
CA ASP A 721 40.03 -21.03 44.44
C ASP A 721 39.91 -19.97 43.32
N GLY A 722 39.27 -20.32 42.20
CA GLY A 722 39.01 -19.42 41.09
C GLY A 722 38.18 -18.19 41.50
N ARG A 723 37.09 -18.40 42.25
CA ARG A 723 36.26 -17.32 42.81
C ARG A 723 37.08 -16.41 43.73
N THR A 724 37.88 -16.99 44.61
CA THR A 724 38.74 -16.25 45.54
C THR A 724 39.75 -15.37 44.80
N VAL A 725 40.36 -15.88 43.74
CA VAL A 725 41.29 -15.11 42.90
C VAL A 725 40.56 -14.02 42.11
N ALA A 726 39.42 -14.34 41.48
CA ALA A 726 38.65 -13.39 40.69
C ALA A 726 38.10 -12.21 41.52
N MET A 727 37.73 -12.44 42.78
CA MET A 727 37.27 -11.38 43.70
C MET A 727 38.32 -10.28 43.95
N ARG A 728 39.61 -10.59 43.78
CA ARG A 728 40.71 -9.62 43.89
C ARG A 728 40.87 -8.76 42.63
N GLY A 729 40.21 -9.12 41.53
CA GLY A 729 40.23 -8.40 40.27
C GLY A 729 39.34 -7.15 40.25
N GLY A 730 39.23 -6.58 39.05
CA GLY A 730 38.34 -5.44 38.75
C GLY A 730 36.86 -5.80 38.80
N GLU A 731 36.01 -4.79 38.56
CA GLU A 731 34.55 -4.91 38.65
C GLU A 731 33.98 -6.04 37.78
N SER A 732 34.45 -6.17 36.53
CA SER A 732 34.02 -7.21 35.59
C SER A 732 34.22 -8.63 36.12
N LEU A 733 35.32 -8.90 36.83
CA LEU A 733 35.57 -10.23 37.41
C LEU A 733 34.74 -10.50 38.66
N ARG A 734 34.49 -9.48 39.50
CA ARG A 734 33.59 -9.63 40.65
C ARG A 734 32.16 -9.91 40.19
N ALA A 735 31.71 -9.25 39.12
CA ALA A 735 30.42 -9.55 38.49
C ALA A 735 30.36 -10.99 37.97
N ALA A 736 31.43 -11.49 37.33
CA ALA A 736 31.51 -12.88 36.89
C ALA A 736 31.46 -13.88 38.08
N VAL A 737 32.05 -13.55 39.23
CA VAL A 737 31.93 -14.36 40.47
C VAL A 737 30.47 -14.44 40.93
N GLU A 738 29.77 -13.32 40.96
CA GLU A 738 28.37 -13.33 41.39
C GLU A 738 27.49 -14.15 40.44
N ALA A 739 27.66 -13.96 39.12
CA ALA A 739 26.98 -14.76 38.12
C ALA A 739 27.27 -16.26 38.26
N SER A 740 28.51 -16.64 38.62
CA SER A 740 28.87 -18.04 38.84
C SER A 740 28.16 -18.69 40.03
N ARG A 741 27.74 -17.91 41.04
CA ARG A 741 27.04 -18.43 42.24
C ARG A 741 25.59 -18.77 41.98
N THR A 742 24.98 -18.04 41.04
CA THR A 742 23.59 -18.20 40.65
C THR A 742 23.40 -19.09 39.42
N SER A 743 24.49 -19.52 38.78
CA SER A 743 24.43 -20.33 37.56
C SER A 743 23.86 -21.72 37.84
N THR A 744 22.85 -22.10 37.06
CA THR A 744 22.26 -23.45 37.01
C THR A 744 22.69 -24.22 35.76
N GLU A 745 23.82 -23.83 35.13
CA GLU A 745 24.33 -24.51 33.93
C GLU A 745 24.54 -26.01 34.16
N GLU A 746 24.27 -26.82 33.14
CA GLU A 746 24.47 -28.27 33.18
C GLU A 746 25.94 -28.59 33.49
N THR A 747 26.18 -29.06 34.71
CA THR A 747 27.49 -29.53 35.14
C THR A 747 27.93 -30.70 34.27
N CYS A 748 29.20 -30.72 33.88
CA CYS A 748 29.80 -31.89 33.25
C CYS A 748 29.54 -33.11 34.14
N ALA A 749 28.66 -34.02 33.72
CA ALA A 749 28.39 -35.25 34.46
C ALA A 749 29.73 -35.98 34.66
N ALA A 750 30.00 -36.41 35.90
CA ALA A 750 31.19 -37.19 36.24
C ALA A 750 31.17 -38.48 35.39
N GLY A 751 31.83 -38.44 34.24
CA GLY A 751 32.13 -39.63 33.47
C GLY A 751 33.09 -40.51 34.28
N PRO A 752 33.00 -41.85 34.17
CA PRO A 752 33.90 -42.73 34.89
C PRO A 752 35.35 -42.43 34.50
N GLU A 753 36.21 -42.31 35.52
CA GLU A 753 37.66 -42.04 35.42
C GLU A 753 38.42 -43.03 34.54
#